data_AF-A0A0F9NUA9-F1
#
_entry.id   AF-A0A0F9NUA9-F1
#
_cell.length_a   1.000
_cell.length_b   1.000
_cell.length_c   1.000
_cell.angle_alpha   90.00
_cell.angle_beta   90.00
_cell.angle_gamma   90.00
#
_symmetry.space_group_name_H-M   'P 1'
#
loop_
_entity.id
_entity.type
_entity.pdbx_description
1 polymer ?
#
loop_
_entity_poly.entity_id
_entity_poly.type
_entity_poly.pdbx_seq_one_letter_code
_entity_poly.pdbx_strand_id
1 'polypeptide(L)'
;MSLRNIIPDKIHPEVWKNRMGDIDDIILYALNSFSPMSRAEFISDEKTRRMNKNTFHKHAKELKTRGYIDSYRDGQKSFYNILPLGENELSRRLFKYNLDFDTLVETQSKKNKNLANRYSKVFRANKIDDPEIQIEYLKLVSVITHDKLSEVYSKDEFNKLILYLTFNHPKFFPKYTISIENFIKKYNKISEGKLSKSFITTFIELVVEKKKYGFNFHKISVEAKGIELYFTEDSEYGQIFKLIVDSKLKDLLSLKNLGFLDLSYSTLQNTYDDIIHCLTKDFKLFHPELSNSLFQLIERYRDSIKQQIIKHIPNELIEFSTFSLLPGRKIKSKIINESEKKDIEKLNEMKLLIEINKIEQAKSILNKILIQGLNKNLVVKLMELVAELVRNDRLDVAKMVYEETLTTSGVQTYNLNSVVDDFIISYVQKELNEGNSDAVLKLIENYEKYNGEPTLPYLHIKISTLIDMGRDYEAKEVVDKMSENRNKYGVFIDSELYPDTNFSDVESLQKDVKEEKLKKSFDYMIGILNSRFFMKVGNYSHSLEIINEIFDLNIKTPKLYSLKAMNEINLELFEQALKTIDEGLIISPSNLKLNQIKTTALFKLRRYDDALAAINVTIELDPYFEDPDSSKNLVMKAWIFFYKDDLNNALKVVNEAYNKFPHLSDVYEIGSLIYDLRGKYEKALELINVAEEKGKSIIPYNKAQLLKNIKKYPEALATINVAIKNSLEDPINYQMKAMILAEMERYDEALVQINQSINLSDGGDRGLDSIKEQILQRKALLIANQGKKKEAIEIIKEAINFNPKWASGSYHVYGEILMIFENYTGAIEQFMFAIKLPFTPIETYIKLGKSYLELRRLDEALKYLEIGKYEAQHRVKKTILTKENVEIEQDYPQVELIEEAEKYIDEIISLKEETQKSSVYYTFLLLLKSKNGEKSYYTGHTNNLYRRLNEIRKRPPKKNIASIKLLYFDIFSSRKEAIDRSKEIDKLSEQEKVELINFREDSI
;
A
#
# COMPACT_ATOMS: atom_id res chain seq x y z
N MET A 1 -16.14 -1.72 -0.30
CA MET A 1 -17.29 -2.53 -0.80
C MET A 1 -17.46 -3.72 0.13
N SER A 2 -18.67 -4.01 0.60
CA SER A 2 -18.90 -5.18 1.47
C SER A 2 -18.63 -6.48 0.69
N LEU A 3 -18.07 -7.50 1.38
CA LEU A 3 -17.74 -8.84 0.85
C LEU A 3 -18.93 -9.57 0.18
N ARG A 4 -20.16 -9.08 0.34
CA ARG A 4 -21.34 -9.58 -0.38
C ARG A 4 -21.22 -9.47 -1.91
N ASN A 5 -20.42 -8.56 -2.44
CA ASN A 5 -20.35 -8.30 -3.89
C ASN A 5 -19.22 -9.04 -4.61
N ILE A 6 -18.39 -9.82 -3.91
CA ILE A 6 -17.26 -10.57 -4.51
C ILE A 6 -17.69 -12.01 -4.88
N ILE A 7 -18.80 -12.52 -4.33
CA ILE A 7 -19.34 -13.82 -4.71
C ILE A 7 -20.32 -13.58 -5.88
N PRO A 8 -20.05 -14.08 -7.10
CA PRO A 8 -21.00 -13.91 -8.19
C PRO A 8 -22.33 -14.57 -7.83
N ASP A 9 -23.45 -13.86 -8.00
CA ASP A 9 -24.83 -14.37 -7.86
C ASP A 9 -25.16 -15.58 -8.78
N LYS A 10 -24.19 -16.11 -9.53
CA LYS A 10 -24.38 -17.09 -10.61
C LYS A 10 -23.35 -18.23 -10.61
N ILE A 11 -23.09 -18.86 -9.46
CA ILE A 11 -22.47 -20.19 -9.45
C ILE A 11 -23.56 -21.25 -9.74
N HIS A 12 -23.46 -21.95 -10.88
CA HIS A 12 -24.46 -22.92 -11.35
C HIS A 12 -24.62 -24.12 -10.38
N PRO A 13 -25.85 -24.59 -10.09
CA PRO A 13 -26.12 -25.66 -9.11
C PRO A 13 -25.38 -26.99 -9.33
N GLU A 14 -24.92 -27.27 -10.55
CA GLU A 14 -24.14 -28.49 -10.83
C GLU A 14 -22.70 -28.44 -10.31
N VAL A 15 -22.11 -27.25 -10.15
CA VAL A 15 -20.79 -27.07 -9.52
C VAL A 15 -20.86 -27.47 -8.03
N TRP A 16 -22.00 -27.23 -7.40
CA TRP A 16 -22.30 -27.60 -6.01
C TRP A 16 -22.49 -29.11 -5.82
N LYS A 17 -23.06 -29.79 -6.81
CA LYS A 17 -23.48 -31.21 -6.70
C LYS A 17 -22.31 -32.20 -6.56
N ASN A 18 -21.11 -31.81 -7.01
CA ASN A 18 -19.98 -32.72 -7.19
C ASN A 18 -18.76 -32.47 -6.29
N ARG A 19 -18.66 -31.35 -5.54
CA ARG A 19 -17.41 -30.97 -4.85
C ARG A 19 -17.47 -30.69 -3.34
N MET A 20 -18.62 -30.39 -2.74
CA MET A 20 -18.73 -30.26 -1.27
C MET A 20 -19.27 -31.55 -0.65
N GLY A 21 -18.44 -32.22 0.14
CA GLY A 21 -18.83 -33.41 0.93
C GLY A 21 -19.26 -33.08 2.36
N ASP A 22 -18.97 -31.89 2.88
CA ASP A 22 -19.20 -31.50 4.27
C ASP A 22 -20.49 -30.67 4.44
N ILE A 23 -21.30 -31.09 5.41
CA ILE A 23 -22.61 -30.52 5.77
C ILE A 23 -22.43 -29.14 6.41
N ASP A 24 -21.32 -28.90 7.10
CA ASP A 24 -21.00 -27.61 7.74
C ASP A 24 -20.83 -26.49 6.70
N ASP A 25 -20.19 -26.78 5.56
CA ASP A 25 -19.94 -25.81 4.48
C ASP A 25 -21.24 -25.34 3.84
N ILE A 26 -22.18 -26.27 3.67
CA ILE A 26 -23.51 -26.00 3.11
C ILE A 26 -24.31 -25.09 4.06
N ILE A 27 -24.26 -25.35 5.38
CA ILE A 27 -24.97 -24.54 6.37
C ILE A 27 -24.39 -23.13 6.43
N LEU A 28 -23.06 -23.00 6.50
CA LEU A 28 -22.39 -21.70 6.55
C LEU A 28 -22.64 -20.89 5.27
N TYR A 29 -22.59 -21.51 4.10
CA TYR A 29 -22.85 -20.82 2.83
C TYR A 29 -24.28 -20.28 2.72
N ALA A 30 -25.27 -21.11 3.07
CA ALA A 30 -26.66 -20.72 3.02
C ALA A 30 -26.96 -19.58 4.01
N LEU A 31 -26.39 -19.63 5.22
CA LEU A 31 -26.50 -18.52 6.17
C LEU A 31 -25.77 -17.27 5.66
N ASN A 32 -24.59 -17.37 5.08
CA ASN A 32 -23.91 -16.20 4.51
C ASN A 32 -24.72 -15.51 3.40
N SER A 33 -25.39 -16.31 2.57
CA SER A 33 -26.15 -15.83 1.42
C SER A 33 -27.50 -15.24 1.81
N PHE A 34 -28.15 -15.78 2.85
CA PHE A 34 -29.57 -15.51 3.14
C PHE A 34 -29.89 -15.22 4.62
N SER A 35 -28.89 -15.12 5.51
CA SER A 35 -29.09 -14.82 6.94
C SER A 35 -29.87 -13.50 7.14
N PRO A 36 -30.87 -13.47 8.03
CA PRO A 36 -31.32 -14.55 8.91
C PRO A 36 -32.20 -15.60 8.20
N MET A 37 -31.99 -16.89 8.47
CA MET A 37 -32.84 -17.97 7.94
C MET A 37 -33.48 -18.81 9.03
N SER A 38 -34.75 -19.19 8.85
CA SER A 38 -35.43 -20.16 9.70
C SER A 38 -35.07 -21.60 9.34
N ARG A 39 -35.21 -22.50 10.32
CA ARG A 39 -35.03 -23.95 10.09
C ARG A 39 -35.93 -24.50 8.97
N ALA A 40 -37.12 -23.94 8.78
CA ALA A 40 -38.06 -24.40 7.76
C ALA A 40 -37.59 -24.01 6.34
N GLU A 41 -37.11 -22.78 6.18
CA GLU A 41 -36.57 -22.26 4.92
C GLU A 41 -35.34 -23.05 4.45
N PHE A 42 -34.48 -23.44 5.39
CA PHE A 42 -33.33 -24.30 5.13
C PHE A 42 -33.68 -25.65 4.51
N ILE A 43 -34.84 -26.21 4.88
CA ILE A 43 -35.28 -27.54 4.45
C ILE A 43 -36.07 -27.46 3.13
N SER A 44 -36.68 -26.31 2.84
CA SER A 44 -37.45 -26.09 1.61
C SER A 44 -36.65 -25.60 0.41
N ASP A 45 -35.42 -25.10 0.60
CA ASP A 45 -34.56 -24.62 -0.50
C ASP A 45 -34.16 -25.79 -1.43
N GLU A 46 -34.40 -25.64 -2.74
CA GLU A 46 -34.06 -26.66 -3.74
C GLU A 46 -32.55 -26.96 -3.79
N LYS A 47 -31.70 -26.01 -3.36
CA LYS A 47 -30.24 -26.13 -3.36
C LYS A 47 -29.68 -26.96 -2.20
N THR A 48 -30.42 -27.14 -1.10
CA THR A 48 -29.96 -27.81 0.14
C THR A 48 -30.56 -29.21 0.35
N ARG A 49 -31.26 -29.76 -0.66
CA ARG A 49 -32.08 -31.01 -0.67
C ARG A 49 -31.46 -32.31 -0.09
N ARG A 50 -30.23 -32.29 0.44
CA ARG A 50 -29.57 -33.43 1.12
C ARG A 50 -29.73 -33.47 2.65
N MET A 51 -30.29 -32.45 3.30
CA MET A 51 -30.21 -32.35 4.77
C MET A 51 -31.56 -32.54 5.47
N ASN A 52 -31.68 -33.61 6.28
CA ASN A 52 -32.87 -33.82 7.11
C ASN A 52 -32.83 -32.98 8.40
N LYS A 53 -33.99 -32.85 9.05
CA LYS A 53 -34.18 -32.04 10.28
C LYS A 53 -33.16 -32.35 11.38
N ASN A 54 -32.79 -33.60 11.58
CA ASN A 54 -31.92 -34.03 12.67
C ASN A 54 -30.45 -33.75 12.34
N THR A 55 -30.05 -33.94 11.08
CA THR A 55 -28.71 -33.63 10.58
C THR A 55 -28.38 -32.15 10.71
N PHE A 56 -29.28 -31.27 10.25
CA PHE A 56 -29.10 -29.83 10.39
C PHE A 56 -28.94 -29.41 11.85
N HIS A 57 -29.77 -29.95 12.75
CA HIS A 57 -29.73 -29.58 14.17
C HIS A 57 -28.41 -29.97 14.85
N LYS A 58 -27.85 -31.13 14.52
CA LYS A 58 -26.56 -31.59 15.04
C LYS A 58 -25.44 -30.64 14.63
N HIS A 59 -25.33 -30.35 13.34
CA HIS A 59 -24.26 -29.52 12.79
C HIS A 59 -24.42 -28.05 13.18
N ALA A 60 -25.63 -27.51 13.18
CA ALA A 60 -25.89 -26.15 13.67
C ALA A 60 -25.49 -25.98 15.15
N LYS A 61 -25.66 -27.02 15.99
CA LYS A 61 -25.21 -26.98 17.39
C LYS A 61 -23.68 -26.96 17.51
N GLU A 62 -22.98 -27.75 16.69
CA GLU A 62 -21.51 -27.75 16.64
C GLU A 62 -20.96 -26.41 16.12
N LEU A 63 -21.52 -25.89 15.02
CA LEU A 63 -21.16 -24.57 14.47
C LEU A 63 -21.41 -23.43 15.47
N LYS A 64 -22.51 -23.51 16.24
CA LYS A 64 -22.80 -22.55 17.31
C LYS A 64 -21.80 -22.64 18.46
N THR A 65 -21.38 -23.84 18.85
CA THR A 65 -20.36 -24.05 19.90
C THR A 65 -18.99 -23.52 19.47
N ARG A 66 -18.69 -23.57 18.16
CA ARG A 66 -17.49 -22.97 17.56
C ARG A 66 -17.59 -21.46 17.33
N GLY A 67 -18.73 -20.84 17.63
CA GLY A 67 -18.95 -19.40 17.46
C GLY A 67 -19.11 -18.94 16.01
N TYR A 68 -19.39 -19.86 15.07
CA TYR A 68 -19.54 -19.53 13.66
C TYR A 68 -20.96 -19.04 13.30
N ILE A 69 -21.95 -19.49 14.06
CA ILE A 69 -23.35 -19.10 13.87
C ILE A 69 -23.99 -18.82 15.22
N ASP A 70 -25.03 -18.00 15.24
CA ASP A 70 -25.92 -17.85 16.39
C ASP A 70 -27.37 -18.15 16.00
N SER A 71 -28.25 -18.26 17.00
CA SER A 71 -29.67 -18.52 16.81
C SER A 71 -30.51 -17.77 17.82
N TYR A 72 -31.59 -17.16 17.37
CA TYR A 72 -32.61 -16.55 18.22
C TYR A 72 -33.99 -17.13 17.91
N ARG A 73 -34.94 -16.94 18.83
CA ARG A 73 -36.33 -17.37 18.66
C ARG A 73 -37.22 -16.17 18.37
N ASP A 74 -38.09 -16.34 17.40
CA ASP A 74 -39.20 -15.44 17.13
C ASP A 74 -40.49 -16.28 17.07
N GLY A 75 -41.33 -16.14 18.10
CA GLY A 75 -42.48 -17.02 18.36
C GLY A 75 -42.08 -18.49 18.51
N GLN A 76 -42.71 -19.38 17.75
CA GLN A 76 -42.40 -20.82 17.73
C GLN A 76 -41.27 -21.19 16.74
N LYS A 77 -40.71 -20.23 15.99
CA LYS A 77 -39.68 -20.47 14.98
C LYS A 77 -38.29 -20.09 15.49
N SER A 78 -37.29 -20.88 15.10
CA SER A 78 -35.88 -20.60 15.39
C SER A 78 -35.19 -20.12 14.13
N PHE A 79 -34.55 -18.95 14.23
CA PHE A 79 -33.76 -18.32 13.18
C PHE A 79 -32.28 -18.46 13.49
N TYR A 80 -31.48 -18.58 12.45
CA TYR A 80 -30.04 -18.76 12.52
C TYR A 80 -29.36 -17.65 11.73
N ASN A 81 -28.27 -17.14 12.31
CA ASN A 81 -27.44 -16.09 11.73
C ASN A 81 -26.02 -16.60 11.59
N ILE A 82 -25.35 -16.24 10.50
CA ILE A 82 -23.89 -16.39 10.46
C ILE A 82 -23.26 -15.27 11.29
N LEU A 83 -22.19 -15.61 12.00
CA LEU A 83 -21.35 -14.65 12.70
C LEU A 83 -20.09 -14.36 11.87
N PRO A 84 -19.39 -13.25 12.09
CA PRO A 84 -18.17 -12.91 11.34
C PRO A 84 -17.11 -14.02 11.34
N LEU A 85 -17.01 -14.78 12.45
CA LEU A 85 -16.11 -15.93 12.56
C LEU A 85 -16.52 -17.07 11.61
N GLY A 86 -17.82 -17.27 11.40
CA GLY A 86 -18.36 -18.23 10.44
C GLY A 86 -18.24 -17.77 9.00
N GLU A 87 -18.34 -16.46 8.72
CA GLU A 87 -18.07 -15.89 7.40
C GLU A 87 -16.58 -16.08 7.02
N ASN A 88 -15.68 -15.89 7.98
CA ASN A 88 -14.24 -16.13 7.80
C ASN A 88 -13.93 -17.61 7.60
N GLU A 89 -14.51 -18.51 8.40
CA GLU A 89 -14.31 -19.96 8.22
C GLU A 89 -14.92 -20.44 6.90
N LEU A 90 -16.08 -19.94 6.49
CA LEU A 90 -16.65 -20.20 5.17
C LEU A 90 -15.70 -19.71 4.07
N SER A 91 -15.16 -18.50 4.18
CA SER A 91 -14.22 -17.94 3.20
C SER A 91 -12.94 -18.78 3.11
N ARG A 92 -12.41 -19.24 4.24
CA ARG A 92 -11.27 -20.16 4.32
C ARG A 92 -11.56 -21.52 3.67
N ARG A 93 -12.75 -22.05 3.89
CA ARG A 93 -13.19 -23.31 3.28
C ARG A 93 -13.48 -23.15 1.79
N LEU A 94 -14.04 -22.03 1.35
CA LEU A 94 -14.22 -21.67 -0.06
C LEU A 94 -12.89 -21.48 -0.79
N PHE A 95 -11.89 -20.89 -0.13
CA PHE A 95 -10.52 -20.78 -0.61
C PHE A 95 -9.90 -22.16 -0.89
N LYS A 96 -10.16 -23.15 -0.02
CA LYS A 96 -9.77 -24.55 -0.22
C LYS A 96 -10.36 -25.19 -1.49
N TYR A 97 -11.47 -24.66 -2.04
CA TYR A 97 -12.11 -25.16 -3.26
C TYR A 97 -11.62 -24.48 -4.57
N ASN A 98 -10.70 -23.50 -4.47
CA ASN A 98 -9.92 -22.89 -5.55
C ASN A 98 -10.72 -22.38 -6.78
N LEU A 99 -11.22 -21.14 -6.72
CA LEU A 99 -11.89 -20.43 -7.83
C LEU A 99 -11.07 -19.19 -8.24
N ASP A 100 -9.93 -19.40 -8.92
CA ASP A 100 -8.91 -18.36 -9.19
C ASP A 100 -8.76 -18.02 -10.68
N PHE A 101 -7.87 -17.10 -11.07
CA PHE A 101 -7.48 -16.69 -12.43
C PHE A 101 -7.26 -17.87 -13.41
N ASP A 102 -6.82 -19.03 -12.91
CA ASP A 102 -6.78 -20.29 -13.64
C ASP A 102 -8.14 -20.74 -14.15
N THR A 103 -9.25 -20.32 -13.56
CA THR A 103 -10.60 -20.55 -14.08
C THR A 103 -10.91 -19.62 -15.25
N LEU A 104 -10.38 -18.39 -15.29
CA LEU A 104 -10.49 -17.48 -16.45
C LEU A 104 -9.53 -17.89 -17.57
N VAL A 105 -8.30 -18.27 -17.23
CA VAL A 105 -7.30 -18.84 -18.14
C VAL A 105 -7.73 -20.23 -18.60
N GLU A 106 -8.31 -21.09 -17.76
CA GLU A 106 -8.92 -22.37 -18.15
C GLU A 106 -10.21 -22.14 -18.92
N THR A 107 -11.01 -21.11 -18.63
CA THR A 107 -12.23 -20.84 -19.40
C THR A 107 -11.87 -20.31 -20.78
N GLN A 108 -10.89 -19.40 -20.87
CA GLN A 108 -10.34 -18.90 -22.12
C GLN A 108 -9.53 -19.98 -22.85
N SER A 109 -8.81 -20.85 -22.15
CA SER A 109 -8.08 -22.00 -22.69
C SER A 109 -9.04 -23.10 -23.13
N LYS A 110 -10.13 -23.39 -22.41
CA LYS A 110 -11.21 -24.28 -22.82
C LYS A 110 -11.97 -23.70 -24.02
N LYS A 111 -12.23 -22.39 -24.05
CA LYS A 111 -12.84 -21.69 -25.18
C LYS A 111 -11.93 -21.74 -26.41
N ASN A 112 -10.63 -21.46 -26.24
CA ASN A 112 -9.61 -21.56 -27.29
C ASN A 112 -9.40 -23.01 -27.74
N LYS A 113 -9.43 -23.99 -26.84
CA LYS A 113 -9.34 -25.43 -27.15
C LYS A 113 -10.57 -25.92 -27.92
N ASN A 114 -11.76 -25.48 -27.54
CA ASN A 114 -13.00 -25.79 -28.26
C ASN A 114 -13.03 -25.14 -29.65
N LEU A 115 -12.60 -23.88 -29.77
CA LEU A 115 -12.46 -23.21 -31.07
C LEU A 115 -11.34 -23.84 -31.91
N ALA A 116 -10.20 -24.18 -31.33
CA ALA A 116 -9.10 -24.86 -32.00
C ALA A 116 -9.53 -26.23 -32.54
N ASN A 117 -10.30 -27.01 -31.77
CA ASN A 117 -10.87 -28.27 -32.24
C ASN A 117 -11.84 -28.03 -33.41
N ARG A 118 -12.71 -27.02 -33.32
CA ARG A 118 -13.68 -26.65 -34.36
C ARG A 118 -13.01 -26.21 -35.66
N TYR A 119 -11.91 -25.45 -35.58
CA TYR A 119 -11.21 -24.89 -36.74
C TYR A 119 -9.94 -25.66 -37.15
N SER A 120 -9.61 -26.76 -36.47
CA SER A 120 -8.46 -27.62 -36.80
C SER A 120 -8.43 -28.07 -38.27
N LYS A 121 -9.60 -28.36 -38.85
CA LYS A 121 -9.73 -28.71 -40.28
C LYS A 121 -9.40 -27.54 -41.20
N VAL A 122 -9.70 -26.31 -40.79
CA VAL A 122 -9.36 -25.09 -41.54
C VAL A 122 -7.85 -24.89 -41.56
N PHE A 123 -7.17 -25.05 -40.43
CA PHE A 123 -5.72 -24.95 -40.35
C PHE A 123 -5.02 -25.98 -41.23
N ARG A 124 -5.45 -27.25 -41.19
CA ARG A 124 -4.91 -28.31 -42.05
C ARG A 124 -5.17 -28.06 -43.54
N ALA A 125 -6.39 -27.68 -43.91
CA ALA A 125 -6.77 -27.44 -45.30
C ALA A 125 -6.01 -26.25 -45.93
N ASN A 126 -5.63 -25.27 -45.11
CA ASN A 126 -4.94 -24.06 -45.56
C ASN A 126 -3.44 -24.04 -45.22
N LYS A 127 -2.89 -25.17 -44.73
CA LYS A 127 -1.48 -25.36 -44.33
C LYS A 127 -0.98 -24.30 -43.33
N ILE A 128 -1.70 -24.14 -42.22
CA ILE A 128 -1.38 -23.20 -41.14
C ILE A 128 -0.85 -23.96 -39.93
N ASP A 129 0.47 -24.03 -39.80
CA ASP A 129 1.14 -24.75 -38.71
C ASP A 129 1.72 -23.80 -37.63
N ASP A 130 1.80 -22.50 -37.91
CA ASP A 130 2.33 -21.51 -36.97
C ASP A 130 1.32 -21.25 -35.82
N PRO A 131 1.66 -21.56 -34.56
CA PRO A 131 0.74 -21.40 -33.42
C PRO A 131 0.29 -19.97 -33.18
N GLU A 132 1.12 -18.97 -33.52
CA GLU A 132 0.75 -17.58 -33.32
C GLU A 132 -0.34 -17.13 -34.29
N ILE A 133 -0.27 -17.59 -35.54
CA ILE A 133 -1.30 -17.35 -36.55
C ILE A 133 -2.60 -18.05 -36.15
N GLN A 134 -2.50 -19.27 -35.61
CA GLN A 134 -3.67 -20.00 -35.12
C GLN A 134 -4.35 -19.25 -33.97
N ILE A 135 -3.61 -18.78 -32.96
CA ILE A 135 -4.16 -18.04 -31.83
C ILE A 135 -4.87 -16.76 -32.30
N GLU A 136 -4.23 -15.99 -33.19
CA GLU A 136 -4.80 -14.73 -33.66
C GLU A 136 -6.05 -14.96 -34.54
N TYR A 137 -6.05 -16.02 -35.36
CA TYR A 137 -7.26 -16.47 -36.07
C TYR A 137 -8.40 -16.80 -35.09
N LEU A 138 -8.11 -17.54 -34.01
CA LEU A 138 -9.12 -17.93 -33.02
C LEU A 138 -9.70 -16.73 -32.28
N LYS A 139 -8.89 -15.69 -32.01
CA LYS A 139 -9.39 -14.43 -31.46
C LYS A 139 -10.38 -13.77 -32.41
N LEU A 140 -10.05 -13.64 -33.70
CA LEU A 140 -10.93 -13.01 -34.69
C LEU A 140 -12.25 -13.76 -34.88
N VAL A 141 -12.26 -15.10 -35.02
CA VAL A 141 -13.50 -15.88 -35.16
C VAL A 141 -14.34 -15.95 -33.89
N SER A 142 -13.78 -15.57 -32.74
CA SER A 142 -14.54 -15.47 -31.48
C SER A 142 -15.45 -14.23 -31.44
N VAL A 143 -15.14 -13.21 -32.27
CA VAL A 143 -15.87 -11.95 -32.32
C VAL A 143 -16.59 -11.77 -33.67
N ILE A 144 -15.95 -12.17 -34.77
CA ILE A 144 -16.53 -12.21 -36.11
C ILE A 144 -17.09 -13.61 -36.34
N THR A 145 -18.40 -13.76 -36.24
CA THR A 145 -19.08 -15.06 -36.45
C THR A 145 -19.69 -15.16 -37.84
N HIS A 146 -19.64 -16.35 -38.44
CA HIS A 146 -20.21 -16.62 -39.77
C HIS A 146 -21.71 -16.34 -39.85
N ASP A 147 -22.45 -16.49 -38.75
CA ASP A 147 -23.92 -16.43 -38.72
C ASP A 147 -24.46 -15.11 -39.33
N LYS A 148 -23.83 -13.96 -39.02
CA LYS A 148 -24.21 -12.64 -39.57
C LYS A 148 -23.80 -12.40 -41.02
N LEU A 149 -23.03 -13.32 -41.61
CA LEU A 149 -22.51 -13.25 -42.98
C LEU A 149 -22.88 -14.47 -43.82
N SER A 150 -23.70 -15.36 -43.26
CA SER A 150 -24.07 -16.65 -43.86
C SER A 150 -24.88 -16.52 -45.15
N GLU A 151 -25.59 -15.40 -45.33
CA GLU A 151 -26.34 -15.07 -46.55
C GLU A 151 -25.44 -14.69 -47.73
N VAL A 152 -24.22 -14.22 -47.46
CA VAL A 152 -23.32 -13.65 -48.49
C VAL A 152 -22.09 -14.52 -48.72
N TYR A 153 -21.58 -15.18 -47.68
CA TYR A 153 -20.35 -15.95 -47.73
C TYR A 153 -20.61 -17.38 -47.27
N SER A 154 -20.08 -18.37 -48.00
CA SER A 154 -20.03 -19.74 -47.50
C SER A 154 -19.06 -19.87 -46.32
N LYS A 155 -19.16 -20.96 -45.54
CA LYS A 155 -18.27 -21.19 -44.40
C LYS A 155 -16.79 -21.27 -44.80
N ASP A 156 -16.48 -21.85 -45.96
CA ASP A 156 -15.11 -21.96 -46.45
C ASP A 156 -14.53 -20.60 -46.87
N GLU A 157 -15.31 -19.81 -47.62
CA GLU A 157 -14.96 -18.44 -48.01
C GLU A 157 -14.76 -17.55 -46.79
N PHE A 158 -15.68 -17.62 -45.82
CA PHE A 158 -15.57 -16.88 -44.57
C PHE A 158 -14.27 -17.19 -43.82
N ASN A 159 -13.91 -18.46 -43.66
CA ASN A 159 -12.69 -18.85 -42.97
C ASN A 159 -11.43 -18.34 -43.68
N LYS A 160 -11.41 -18.34 -45.02
CA LYS A 160 -10.29 -17.77 -45.80
C LYS A 160 -10.21 -16.25 -45.64
N LEU A 161 -11.35 -15.56 -45.61
CA LEU A 161 -11.39 -14.12 -45.40
C LEU A 161 -10.92 -13.74 -43.99
N ILE A 162 -11.22 -14.55 -42.96
CA ILE A 162 -10.65 -14.36 -41.63
C ILE A 162 -9.14 -14.62 -41.63
N LEU A 163 -8.65 -15.66 -42.31
CA LEU A 163 -7.21 -15.89 -42.49
C LEU A 163 -6.51 -14.71 -43.17
N TYR A 164 -7.16 -14.06 -44.14
CA TYR A 164 -6.62 -12.85 -44.75
C TYR A 164 -6.42 -11.73 -43.73
N LEU A 165 -7.41 -11.46 -42.85
CA LEU A 165 -7.26 -10.49 -41.76
C LEU A 165 -6.18 -10.92 -40.76
N THR A 166 -6.10 -12.21 -40.44
CA THR A 166 -5.07 -12.74 -39.53
C THR A 166 -3.67 -12.51 -40.08
N PHE A 167 -3.39 -12.88 -41.33
CA PHE A 167 -2.06 -12.67 -41.93
C PHE A 167 -1.69 -11.20 -42.04
N ASN A 168 -2.68 -10.36 -42.27
CA ASN A 168 -2.52 -8.92 -42.37
C ASN A 168 -2.73 -8.21 -41.03
N HIS A 169 -2.45 -8.87 -39.92
CA HIS A 169 -2.34 -8.21 -38.62
C HIS A 169 -0.92 -7.62 -38.43
N PRO A 170 -0.76 -6.42 -37.82
CA PRO A 170 0.56 -5.78 -37.66
C PRO A 170 1.61 -6.64 -36.98
N LYS A 171 1.20 -7.50 -36.04
CA LYS A 171 2.04 -8.48 -35.36
C LYS A 171 2.88 -9.34 -36.31
N PHE A 172 2.34 -9.68 -37.48
CA PHE A 172 2.97 -10.59 -38.42
C PHE A 172 3.71 -9.88 -39.56
N PHE A 173 3.75 -8.55 -39.54
CA PHE A 173 4.50 -7.78 -40.52
C PHE A 173 6.00 -7.77 -40.18
N PRO A 174 6.91 -7.89 -41.17
CA PRO A 174 6.66 -8.10 -42.60
C PRO A 174 6.56 -9.58 -43.01
N LYS A 175 6.74 -10.50 -42.05
CA LYS A 175 7.04 -11.92 -42.32
C LYS A 175 5.91 -12.70 -43.00
N TYR A 176 4.66 -12.53 -42.56
CA TYR A 176 3.52 -13.32 -43.07
C TYR A 176 2.44 -12.50 -43.79
N THR A 177 2.58 -11.18 -43.80
CA THR A 177 1.64 -10.26 -44.44
C THR A 177 1.60 -10.45 -45.96
N ILE A 178 0.42 -10.31 -46.56
CA ILE A 178 0.18 -10.76 -47.94
C ILE A 178 -0.80 -9.85 -48.67
N SER A 179 -0.43 -9.45 -49.90
CA SER A 179 -1.32 -8.65 -50.76
C SER A 179 -2.52 -9.47 -51.23
N ILE A 180 -3.62 -8.80 -51.57
CA ILE A 180 -4.85 -9.45 -52.07
C ILE A 180 -4.54 -10.36 -53.25
N GLU A 181 -3.71 -9.92 -54.19
CA GLU A 181 -3.37 -10.67 -55.40
C GLU A 181 -2.59 -11.95 -55.09
N ASN A 182 -1.65 -11.88 -54.14
CA ASN A 182 -0.88 -13.04 -53.72
C ASN A 182 -1.71 -14.00 -52.84
N PHE A 183 -2.63 -13.46 -52.03
CA PHE A 183 -3.57 -14.26 -51.26
C PHE A 183 -4.52 -15.05 -52.16
N ILE A 184 -5.09 -14.40 -53.18
CA ILE A 184 -5.91 -15.03 -54.21
C ILE A 184 -5.09 -16.12 -54.92
N LYS A 185 -3.89 -15.82 -55.40
CA LYS A 185 -3.02 -16.84 -56.05
C LYS A 185 -2.72 -18.03 -55.14
N LYS A 186 -2.54 -17.80 -53.84
CA LYS A 186 -2.23 -18.84 -52.85
C LYS A 186 -3.45 -19.73 -52.55
N TYR A 187 -4.63 -19.16 -52.39
CA TYR A 187 -5.81 -19.87 -51.89
C TYR A 187 -6.87 -20.22 -52.95
N ASN A 188 -6.84 -19.61 -54.14
CA ASN A 188 -7.64 -20.09 -55.31
C ASN A 188 -7.07 -21.33 -55.98
N LYS A 189 -5.82 -21.72 -55.72
CA LYS A 189 -5.32 -23.04 -56.17
C LYS A 189 -5.94 -24.20 -55.40
N ILE A 190 -6.57 -23.93 -54.25
CA ILE A 190 -7.04 -24.92 -53.27
C ILE A 190 -8.58 -25.04 -53.25
N SER A 191 -9.29 -23.99 -53.70
CA SER A 191 -10.75 -24.01 -53.91
C SER A 191 -11.09 -23.67 -55.36
N GLU A 192 -12.22 -24.14 -55.86
CA GLU A 192 -12.79 -23.90 -57.19
C GLU A 192 -12.99 -22.40 -57.56
N GLY A 193 -11.93 -21.59 -57.60
CA GLY A 193 -11.87 -20.28 -58.25
C GLY A 193 -12.77 -19.15 -57.72
N LYS A 194 -13.25 -19.19 -56.48
CA LYS A 194 -14.27 -18.21 -56.00
C LYS A 194 -13.76 -16.91 -55.37
N LEU A 195 -12.50 -16.82 -54.90
CA LEU A 195 -12.01 -15.55 -54.36
C LEU A 195 -11.60 -14.60 -55.50
N SER A 196 -12.27 -13.45 -55.60
CA SER A 196 -11.86 -12.36 -56.48
C SER A 196 -11.42 -11.15 -55.66
N LYS A 197 -10.71 -10.20 -56.31
CA LYS A 197 -10.32 -8.94 -55.65
C LYS A 197 -11.55 -8.21 -55.12
N SER A 198 -12.58 -8.08 -55.94
CA SER A 198 -13.88 -7.50 -55.54
C SER A 198 -14.49 -8.25 -54.35
N PHE A 199 -14.45 -9.58 -54.34
CA PHE A 199 -15.03 -10.38 -53.26
C PHE A 199 -14.35 -10.13 -51.90
N ILE A 200 -13.02 -10.06 -51.87
CA ILE A 200 -12.26 -9.76 -50.64
C ILE A 200 -12.47 -8.30 -50.21
N THR A 201 -12.46 -7.36 -51.17
CA THR A 201 -12.70 -5.94 -50.88
C THR A 201 -14.09 -5.72 -50.29
N THR A 202 -15.14 -6.35 -50.83
CA THR A 202 -16.50 -6.26 -50.26
C THR A 202 -16.58 -6.82 -48.84
N PHE A 203 -15.84 -7.87 -48.51
CA PHE A 203 -15.77 -8.38 -47.14
C PHE A 203 -15.10 -7.37 -46.20
N ILE A 204 -13.97 -6.79 -46.61
CA ILE A 204 -13.26 -5.76 -45.84
C ILE A 204 -14.19 -4.56 -45.62
N GLU A 205 -14.84 -4.05 -46.67
CA GLU A 205 -15.80 -2.96 -46.56
C GLU A 205 -16.93 -3.28 -45.56
N LEU A 206 -17.48 -4.49 -45.58
CA LEU A 206 -18.56 -4.89 -44.66
C LEU A 206 -18.09 -5.03 -43.20
N VAL A 207 -16.93 -5.65 -42.97
CA VAL A 207 -16.47 -6.02 -41.64
C VAL A 207 -15.65 -4.90 -40.99
N VAL A 208 -14.74 -4.29 -41.74
CA VAL A 208 -13.79 -3.29 -41.29
C VAL A 208 -14.38 -1.89 -41.39
N GLU A 209 -14.95 -1.53 -42.54
CA GLU A 209 -15.36 -0.13 -42.81
C GLU A 209 -16.79 0.17 -42.35
N LYS A 210 -17.74 -0.73 -42.60
CA LYS A 210 -19.16 -0.59 -42.23
C LYS A 210 -19.49 -1.08 -40.81
N LYS A 211 -18.48 -1.51 -40.04
CA LYS A 211 -18.58 -1.89 -38.63
C LYS A 211 -19.73 -2.86 -38.31
N LYS A 212 -20.00 -3.83 -39.20
CA LYS A 212 -21.17 -4.73 -39.09
C LYS A 212 -21.29 -5.48 -37.74
N TYR A 213 -20.18 -5.65 -37.03
CA TYR A 213 -20.13 -6.34 -35.74
C TYR A 213 -20.02 -5.41 -34.51
N GLY A 214 -20.06 -4.09 -34.70
CA GLY A 214 -20.14 -3.11 -33.61
C GLY A 214 -18.81 -2.70 -32.98
N PHE A 215 -17.67 -3.06 -33.59
CA PHE A 215 -16.34 -2.65 -33.14
C PHE A 215 -15.51 -2.06 -34.29
N ASN A 216 -14.52 -1.23 -33.95
CA ASN A 216 -13.72 -0.46 -34.90
C ASN A 216 -12.43 -1.20 -35.29
N PHE A 217 -11.99 -0.98 -36.52
CA PHE A 217 -10.68 -1.41 -37.00
C PHE A 217 -9.81 -0.20 -37.33
N HIS A 218 -8.53 -0.32 -37.02
CA HIS A 218 -7.48 0.54 -37.56
C HIS A 218 -6.89 -0.11 -38.82
N LYS A 219 -6.61 0.72 -39.83
CA LYS A 219 -6.09 0.32 -41.13
C LYS A 219 -4.74 0.99 -41.42
N ILE A 220 -3.70 0.21 -41.65
CA ILE A 220 -2.35 0.68 -41.98
C ILE A 220 -2.03 0.29 -43.43
N SER A 221 -1.80 1.27 -44.31
CA SER A 221 -1.46 1.02 -45.71
C SER A 221 0.05 1.04 -45.91
N VAL A 222 0.61 -0.05 -46.47
CA VAL A 222 2.03 -0.18 -46.82
C VAL A 222 2.17 -0.08 -48.33
N GLU A 223 2.15 1.15 -48.84
CA GLU A 223 2.05 1.45 -50.28
C GLU A 223 3.15 0.78 -51.12
N ALA A 224 4.40 0.79 -50.62
CA ALA A 224 5.54 0.19 -51.31
C ALA A 224 5.39 -1.32 -51.57
N LYS A 225 4.55 -2.02 -50.80
CA LYS A 225 4.31 -3.47 -50.93
C LYS A 225 2.88 -3.81 -51.39
N GLY A 226 2.00 -2.82 -51.55
CA GLY A 226 0.59 -3.03 -51.89
C GLY A 226 -0.16 -3.88 -50.86
N ILE A 227 0.18 -3.73 -49.58
CA ILE A 227 -0.38 -4.51 -48.46
C ILE A 227 -1.13 -3.55 -47.52
N GLU A 228 -2.25 -4.01 -46.98
CA GLU A 228 -3.01 -3.30 -45.96
C GLU A 228 -3.08 -4.17 -44.70
N LEU A 229 -2.82 -3.58 -43.54
CA LEU A 229 -2.86 -4.25 -42.24
C LEU A 229 -4.03 -3.77 -41.40
N TYR A 230 -4.59 -4.68 -40.60
CA TYR A 230 -5.80 -4.45 -39.81
C TYR A 230 -5.66 -4.98 -38.38
N PHE A 231 -6.12 -4.19 -37.42
CA PHE A 231 -6.26 -4.59 -36.03
C PHE A 231 -7.45 -3.86 -35.41
N THR A 232 -8.10 -4.47 -34.41
CA THR A 232 -9.30 -3.88 -33.80
C THR A 232 -8.93 -2.89 -32.70
N GLU A 233 -9.74 -1.85 -32.48
CA GLU A 233 -9.54 -0.88 -31.39
C GLU A 233 -9.52 -1.57 -30.01
N ASP A 234 -10.39 -2.57 -29.80
CA ASP A 234 -10.46 -3.32 -28.55
C ASP A 234 -9.39 -4.42 -28.42
N SER A 235 -8.51 -4.59 -29.42
CA SER A 235 -7.38 -5.53 -29.31
C SER A 235 -6.28 -4.93 -28.45
N GLU A 236 -5.37 -5.79 -27.98
CA GLU A 236 -4.12 -5.37 -27.31
C GLU A 236 -3.36 -4.30 -28.11
N TYR A 237 -3.25 -4.49 -29.44
CA TYR A 237 -2.62 -3.52 -30.34
C TYR A 237 -3.38 -2.19 -30.39
N GLY A 238 -4.71 -2.24 -30.42
CA GLY A 238 -5.58 -1.07 -30.45
C GLY A 238 -5.51 -0.25 -29.17
N GLN A 239 -5.59 -0.92 -28.02
CA GLN A 239 -5.54 -0.29 -26.70
C GLN A 239 -4.18 0.35 -26.43
N ILE A 240 -3.08 -0.35 -26.72
CA ILE A 240 -1.72 0.20 -26.50
C ILE A 240 -1.43 1.34 -27.48
N PHE A 241 -1.79 1.19 -28.76
CA PHE A 241 -1.66 2.28 -29.75
C PHE A 241 -2.42 3.53 -29.29
N LYS A 242 -3.68 3.36 -28.89
CA LYS A 242 -4.53 4.45 -28.41
C LYS A 242 -3.94 5.14 -27.18
N LEU A 243 -3.49 4.38 -26.18
CA LEU A 243 -2.92 4.93 -24.95
C LEU A 243 -1.68 5.80 -25.23
N ILE A 244 -0.75 5.31 -26.04
CA ILE A 244 0.50 6.03 -26.35
C ILE A 244 0.20 7.29 -27.16
N VAL A 245 -0.63 7.18 -28.20
CA VAL A 245 -0.96 8.31 -29.07
C VAL A 245 -1.79 9.36 -28.33
N ASP A 246 -2.79 8.94 -27.54
CA ASP A 246 -3.60 9.86 -26.74
C ASP A 246 -2.76 10.60 -25.71
N SER A 247 -1.88 9.92 -24.98
CA SER A 247 -1.02 10.56 -23.97
C SER A 247 -0.17 11.65 -24.60
N LYS A 248 0.62 11.32 -25.63
CA LYS A 248 1.57 12.28 -26.22
C LYS A 248 0.89 13.43 -26.98
N LEU A 249 -0.23 13.17 -27.67
CA LEU A 249 -0.97 14.24 -28.34
C LEU A 249 -1.75 15.11 -27.34
N LYS A 250 -2.25 14.56 -26.22
CA LYS A 250 -2.86 15.36 -25.15
C LYS A 250 -1.83 16.22 -24.44
N ASP A 251 -0.63 15.70 -24.16
CA ASP A 251 0.46 16.48 -23.56
C ASP A 251 0.85 17.65 -24.46
N LEU A 252 1.06 17.40 -25.76
CA LEU A 252 1.38 18.43 -26.75
C LEU A 252 0.26 19.49 -26.88
N LEU A 253 -1.00 19.06 -26.92
CA LEU A 253 -2.15 19.98 -26.94
C LEU A 253 -2.25 20.78 -25.64
N SER A 254 -1.96 20.16 -24.49
CA SER A 254 -1.97 20.82 -23.19
C SER A 254 -0.87 21.86 -23.08
N LEU A 255 0.36 21.52 -23.49
CA LEU A 255 1.50 22.45 -23.53
C LEU A 255 1.26 23.63 -24.47
N LYS A 256 0.64 23.40 -25.64
CA LYS A 256 0.23 24.48 -26.54
C LYS A 256 -0.86 25.35 -25.93
N ASN A 257 -1.90 24.75 -25.36
CA ASN A 257 -3.02 25.49 -24.77
C ASN A 257 -2.58 26.32 -23.55
N LEU A 258 -1.54 25.89 -22.86
CA LEU A 258 -0.90 26.61 -21.76
C LEU A 258 0.11 27.68 -22.23
N GLY A 259 0.29 27.85 -23.55
CA GLY A 259 1.19 28.85 -24.13
C GLY A 259 2.68 28.54 -24.00
N PHE A 260 3.04 27.39 -23.43
CA PHE A 260 4.43 26.95 -23.24
C PHE A 260 5.10 26.45 -24.53
N LEU A 261 4.32 26.24 -25.59
CA LEU A 261 4.79 25.60 -26.81
C LEU A 261 4.04 26.10 -28.04
N ASP A 262 4.77 26.67 -28.99
CA ASP A 262 4.20 27.05 -30.27
C ASP A 262 4.08 25.79 -31.17
N LEU A 263 2.89 25.58 -31.75
CA LEU A 263 2.60 24.41 -32.60
C LEU A 263 3.22 24.58 -34.00
N SER A 264 4.54 24.70 -34.04
CA SER A 264 5.29 24.69 -35.28
C SER A 264 5.21 23.30 -35.94
N TYR A 265 5.38 23.26 -37.27
CA TYR A 265 5.47 22.00 -38.01
C TYR A 265 6.55 21.07 -37.43
N SER A 266 7.70 21.63 -37.04
CA SER A 266 8.79 20.88 -36.41
C SER A 266 8.41 20.27 -35.06
N THR A 267 7.65 20.98 -34.23
CA THR A 267 7.21 20.47 -32.91
C THR A 267 6.28 19.27 -33.07
N LEU A 268 5.31 19.39 -33.99
CA LEU A 268 4.35 18.33 -34.27
C LEU A 268 5.07 17.12 -34.88
N GLN A 269 6.00 17.37 -35.81
CA GLN A 269 6.80 16.33 -36.44
C GLN A 269 7.65 15.57 -35.41
N ASN A 270 8.35 16.27 -34.52
CA ASN A 270 9.13 15.65 -33.45
C ASN A 270 8.26 14.77 -32.55
N THR A 271 7.06 15.22 -32.21
CA THR A 271 6.13 14.44 -31.37
C THR A 271 5.61 13.20 -32.09
N TYR A 272 5.35 13.29 -33.39
CA TYR A 272 5.01 12.11 -34.19
C TYR A 272 6.18 11.14 -34.30
N ASP A 273 7.40 11.65 -34.48
CA ASP A 273 8.61 10.83 -34.51
C ASP A 273 8.84 10.13 -33.16
N ASP A 274 8.57 10.80 -32.04
CA ASP A 274 8.63 10.24 -30.68
C ASP A 274 7.57 9.15 -30.46
N ILE A 275 6.32 9.40 -30.85
CA ILE A 275 5.25 8.38 -30.78
C ILE A 275 5.64 7.15 -31.60
N ILE A 276 6.14 7.36 -32.83
CA ILE A 276 6.58 6.28 -33.70
C ILE A 276 7.78 5.55 -33.09
N HIS A 277 8.70 6.26 -32.45
CA HIS A 277 9.83 5.67 -31.73
C HIS A 277 9.34 4.75 -30.60
N CYS A 278 8.39 5.22 -29.78
CA CYS A 278 7.82 4.41 -28.71
C CYS A 278 7.12 3.16 -29.26
N LEU A 279 6.29 3.31 -30.29
CA LEU A 279 5.54 2.21 -30.90
C LEU A 279 6.44 1.15 -31.56
N THR A 280 7.60 1.56 -32.08
CA THR A 280 8.46 0.66 -32.89
C THR A 280 9.71 0.17 -32.18
N LYS A 281 10.30 0.95 -31.26
CA LYS A 281 11.57 0.63 -30.59
C LYS A 281 11.41 0.32 -29.11
N ASP A 282 10.64 1.11 -28.37
CA ASP A 282 10.49 0.94 -26.92
C ASP A 282 9.57 -0.23 -26.59
N PHE A 283 8.34 -0.18 -27.11
CA PHE A 283 7.35 -1.24 -26.93
C PHE A 283 7.47 -2.36 -27.95
N LYS A 284 8.19 -2.11 -29.07
CA LYS A 284 8.34 -3.04 -30.20
C LYS A 284 7.00 -3.61 -30.67
N LEU A 285 5.92 -2.84 -30.51
CA LEU A 285 4.57 -3.25 -30.83
C LEU A 285 4.39 -3.35 -32.36
N PHE A 286 4.94 -2.37 -33.08
CA PHE A 286 4.95 -2.32 -34.54
C PHE A 286 6.36 -2.45 -35.10
N HIS A 287 6.50 -3.03 -36.29
CA HIS A 287 7.80 -3.12 -36.96
C HIS A 287 8.29 -1.73 -37.42
N PRO A 288 9.60 -1.40 -37.33
CA PRO A 288 10.13 -0.09 -37.73
C PRO A 288 9.86 0.32 -39.20
N GLU A 289 9.76 -0.63 -40.13
CA GLU A 289 9.37 -0.33 -41.53
C GLU A 289 7.95 0.29 -41.65
N LEU A 290 7.12 0.21 -40.61
CA LEU A 290 5.79 0.80 -40.61
C LEU A 290 5.78 2.28 -40.19
N SER A 291 6.92 2.90 -39.85
CA SER A 291 6.98 4.28 -39.37
C SER A 291 6.19 5.28 -40.23
N ASN A 292 6.36 5.26 -41.56
CA ASN A 292 5.62 6.17 -42.46
C ASN A 292 4.11 5.87 -42.47
N SER A 293 3.74 4.59 -42.45
CA SER A 293 2.33 4.19 -42.44
C SER A 293 1.66 4.46 -41.07
N LEU A 294 2.43 4.39 -39.99
CA LEU A 294 2.00 4.76 -38.63
C LEU A 294 1.83 6.27 -38.51
N PHE A 295 2.70 7.07 -39.11
CA PHE A 295 2.52 8.52 -39.22
C PHE A 295 1.15 8.86 -39.81
N GLN A 296 0.81 8.28 -40.98
CA GLN A 296 -0.50 8.47 -41.62
C GLN A 296 -1.68 7.95 -40.78
N LEU A 297 -1.47 6.90 -39.97
CA LEU A 297 -2.50 6.41 -39.06
C LEU A 297 -2.70 7.39 -37.89
N ILE A 298 -1.62 7.93 -37.33
CA ILE A 298 -1.62 8.93 -36.26
C ILE A 298 -2.27 10.23 -36.74
N GLU A 299 -2.01 10.67 -37.98
CA GLU A 299 -2.70 11.83 -38.56
C GLU A 299 -4.21 11.62 -38.69
N ARG A 300 -4.64 10.48 -39.24
CA ARG A 300 -6.08 10.14 -39.33
C ARG A 300 -6.73 10.00 -37.96
N TYR A 301 -6.00 9.43 -37.00
CA TYR A 301 -6.47 9.29 -35.63
C TYR A 301 -6.54 10.66 -34.94
N ARG A 302 -5.59 11.56 -35.20
CA ARG A 302 -5.66 12.97 -34.78
C ARG A 302 -6.89 13.65 -35.34
N ASP A 303 -7.27 13.45 -36.61
CA ASP A 303 -8.48 14.07 -37.15
C ASP A 303 -9.75 13.55 -36.47
N SER A 304 -9.77 12.28 -36.04
CA SER A 304 -10.84 11.73 -35.21
C SER A 304 -10.85 12.32 -33.79
N ILE A 305 -9.66 12.51 -33.17
CA ILE A 305 -9.53 13.24 -31.90
C ILE A 305 -9.97 14.70 -32.10
N LYS A 306 -9.60 15.34 -33.21
CA LYS A 306 -9.99 16.70 -33.58
C LYS A 306 -11.50 16.80 -33.64
N GLN A 307 -12.22 15.82 -34.18
CA GLN A 307 -13.69 15.79 -34.15
C GLN A 307 -14.29 15.62 -32.74
N GLN A 308 -13.62 14.89 -31.84
CA GLN A 308 -14.01 14.84 -30.43
C GLN A 308 -13.65 16.13 -29.66
N ILE A 309 -12.63 16.86 -30.13
CA ILE A 309 -12.12 18.13 -29.58
C ILE A 309 -12.70 19.36 -30.32
N ILE A 310 -13.50 19.20 -31.39
CA ILE A 310 -14.13 20.28 -32.20
C ILE A 310 -15.22 21.07 -31.42
N LYS A 311 -15.30 20.91 -30.10
CA LYS A 311 -15.94 21.90 -29.22
C LYS A 311 -15.01 23.04 -28.78
N HIS A 312 -13.69 22.95 -28.93
CA HIS A 312 -12.71 23.91 -28.36
C HIS A 312 -11.53 24.29 -29.26
N ILE A 313 -11.70 24.45 -30.58
CA ILE A 313 -10.65 25.06 -31.42
C ILE A 313 -11.27 26.13 -32.35
N PRO A 314 -10.73 27.37 -32.38
CA PRO A 314 -11.15 28.42 -33.31
C PRO A 314 -10.82 28.06 -34.78
N ASN A 315 -11.62 28.61 -35.70
CA ASN A 315 -11.59 28.37 -37.16
C ASN A 315 -10.28 28.77 -37.89
N GLU A 316 -9.26 29.27 -37.20
CA GLU A 316 -8.02 29.77 -37.82
C GLU A 316 -7.09 28.65 -38.33
N LEU A 317 -7.41 27.38 -38.08
CA LEU A 317 -6.68 26.22 -38.59
C LEU A 317 -7.24 25.64 -39.90
N ILE A 318 -8.07 26.39 -40.63
CA ILE A 318 -8.57 26.01 -41.97
C ILE A 318 -7.70 26.55 -43.11
N GLU A 319 -6.79 27.51 -42.89
CA GLU A 319 -5.90 28.02 -43.94
C GLU A 319 -4.43 27.60 -43.74
N PHE A 320 -4.13 26.31 -43.87
CA PHE A 320 -2.75 25.85 -44.14
C PHE A 320 -2.66 24.78 -45.23
N SER A 321 -3.69 24.67 -46.08
CA SER A 321 -3.52 24.15 -47.43
C SER A 321 -3.43 25.32 -48.39
N THR A 322 -2.36 25.36 -49.19
CA THR A 322 -1.97 26.39 -50.17
C THR A 322 -1.21 27.57 -49.57
N PHE A 323 0.12 27.58 -49.68
CA PHE A 323 0.80 28.59 -50.51
C PHE A 323 2.26 28.20 -50.80
N SER A 324 2.61 28.45 -52.05
CA SER A 324 3.83 28.14 -52.78
C SER A 324 5.02 29.05 -52.46
N LEU A 325 6.21 28.56 -52.81
CA LEU A 325 7.51 29.23 -52.96
C LEU A 325 7.53 30.76 -53.29
N LEU A 326 8.40 31.49 -52.55
CA LEU A 326 9.20 32.73 -52.87
C LEU A 326 8.50 34.14 -52.90
N PRO A 327 9.21 35.31 -52.86
CA PRO A 327 10.50 35.71 -52.26
C PRO A 327 10.52 37.09 -51.48
N GLY A 328 11.56 37.30 -50.66
CA GLY A 328 12.19 38.56 -50.16
C GLY A 328 11.46 39.91 -50.06
N ARG A 329 11.51 40.55 -48.87
CA ARG A 329 11.40 42.02 -48.71
C ARG A 329 12.48 42.60 -47.79
N LYS A 330 13.18 43.61 -48.33
CA LYS A 330 14.23 44.44 -47.71
C LYS A 330 13.65 45.34 -46.60
N ILE A 331 14.32 45.40 -45.45
CA ILE A 331 14.08 46.43 -44.41
C ILE A 331 15.08 47.58 -44.61
N LYS A 332 14.57 48.82 -44.65
CA LYS A 332 15.37 50.06 -44.76
C LYS A 332 15.94 50.46 -43.39
N SER A 333 17.24 50.72 -43.32
CA SER A 333 17.97 51.21 -42.12
C SER A 333 17.78 52.72 -41.90
N LYS A 334 17.48 53.12 -40.66
CA LYS A 334 17.55 54.50 -40.15
C LYS A 334 18.93 54.72 -39.51
N ILE A 335 19.50 55.91 -39.69
CA ILE A 335 20.88 56.31 -39.32
C ILE A 335 21.09 56.20 -37.80
N ILE A 336 22.14 55.48 -37.38
CA ILE A 336 22.61 55.31 -35.99
C ILE A 336 23.63 56.44 -35.68
N ASN A 337 23.49 57.12 -34.54
CA ASN A 337 24.44 58.16 -34.10
C ASN A 337 25.82 57.58 -33.72
N GLU A 338 26.91 58.32 -33.91
CA GLU A 338 28.28 57.84 -33.65
C GLU A 338 28.55 57.41 -32.20
N SER A 339 27.86 57.96 -31.20
CA SER A 339 27.98 57.51 -29.80
C SER A 339 27.36 56.12 -29.59
N GLU A 340 26.17 55.87 -30.15
CA GLU A 340 25.49 54.57 -30.06
C GLU A 340 26.29 53.47 -30.78
N LYS A 341 27.00 53.81 -31.84
CA LYS A 341 27.85 52.86 -32.58
C LYS A 341 29.01 52.35 -31.70
N LYS A 342 29.59 53.23 -30.89
CA LYS A 342 30.69 52.92 -29.95
C LYS A 342 30.22 52.08 -28.76
N ASP A 343 29.00 52.30 -28.28
CA ASP A 343 28.42 51.51 -27.19
C ASP A 343 27.99 50.11 -27.67
N ILE A 344 27.52 49.99 -28.91
CA ILE A 344 27.22 48.70 -29.54
C ILE A 344 28.50 47.87 -29.78
N GLU A 345 29.60 48.50 -30.20
CA GLU A 345 30.89 47.83 -30.33
C GLU A 345 31.40 47.29 -28.99
N LYS A 346 31.32 48.09 -27.92
CA LYS A 346 31.66 47.64 -26.56
C LYS A 346 30.73 46.54 -26.04
N LEU A 347 29.44 46.60 -26.36
CA LEU A 347 28.49 45.53 -26.00
C LEU A 347 28.86 44.22 -26.70
N ASN A 348 29.24 44.27 -27.98
CA ASN A 348 29.70 43.09 -28.73
C ASN A 348 31.04 42.56 -28.19
N GLU A 349 31.96 43.45 -27.78
CA GLU A 349 33.21 43.07 -27.10
C GLU A 349 32.91 42.36 -25.77
N MET A 350 31.95 42.89 -24.99
CA MET A 350 31.50 42.28 -23.75
C MET A 350 30.87 40.90 -23.98
N LYS A 351 30.02 40.74 -25.00
CA LYS A 351 29.45 39.43 -25.39
C LYS A 351 30.55 38.41 -25.71
N LEU A 352 31.53 38.81 -26.52
CA LEU A 352 32.66 37.95 -26.88
C LEU A 352 33.49 37.54 -25.65
N LEU A 353 33.70 38.46 -24.70
CA LEU A 353 34.38 38.15 -23.42
C LEU A 353 33.59 37.17 -22.55
N ILE A 354 32.25 37.25 -22.56
CA ILE A 354 31.38 36.31 -21.84
C ILE A 354 31.43 34.91 -22.49
N GLU A 355 31.47 34.83 -23.82
CA GLU A 355 31.64 33.57 -24.57
C GLU A 355 32.95 32.87 -24.25
N ILE A 356 34.05 33.62 -24.09
CA ILE A 356 35.36 33.07 -23.68
C ILE A 356 35.59 33.03 -22.16
N ASN A 357 34.52 33.18 -21.37
CA ASN A 357 34.49 33.10 -19.90
C ASN A 357 35.41 34.09 -19.14
N LYS A 358 35.67 35.27 -19.70
CA LYS A 358 36.45 36.35 -19.06
C LYS A 358 35.54 37.36 -18.35
N ILE A 359 34.87 36.92 -17.29
CA ILE A 359 33.78 37.67 -16.62
C ILE A 359 34.25 38.99 -15.98
N GLU A 360 35.43 39.04 -15.37
CA GLU A 360 35.95 40.29 -14.77
C GLU A 360 36.29 41.36 -15.82
N GLN A 361 36.67 40.95 -17.02
CA GLN A 361 36.91 41.88 -18.13
C GLN A 361 35.58 42.37 -18.71
N ALA A 362 34.60 41.48 -18.84
CA ALA A 362 33.24 41.85 -19.22
C ALA A 362 32.61 42.83 -18.22
N LYS A 363 32.80 42.64 -16.90
CA LYS A 363 32.41 43.58 -15.83
C LYS A 363 33.05 44.95 -16.01
N SER A 364 34.35 45.00 -16.30
CA SER A 364 35.04 46.26 -16.55
C SER A 364 34.45 47.02 -17.75
N ILE A 365 34.07 46.30 -18.80
CA ILE A 365 33.40 46.90 -19.96
C ILE A 365 31.99 47.38 -19.60
N LEU A 366 31.21 46.57 -18.88
CA LEU A 366 29.89 46.96 -18.39
C LEU A 366 29.96 48.24 -17.57
N ASN A 367 30.88 48.34 -16.59
CA ASN A 367 31.06 49.55 -15.79
C ASN A 367 31.46 50.76 -16.64
N LYS A 368 32.30 50.57 -17.66
CA LYS A 368 32.65 51.66 -18.61
C LYS A 368 31.47 52.11 -19.47
N ILE A 369 30.55 51.19 -19.80
CA ILE A 369 29.30 51.50 -20.51
C ILE A 369 28.36 52.29 -19.57
N LEU A 370 28.23 51.85 -18.32
CA LEU A 370 27.36 52.45 -17.31
C LEU A 370 27.79 53.86 -16.89
N ILE A 371 29.10 54.11 -16.72
CA ILE A 371 29.67 55.44 -16.37
C ILE A 371 29.40 56.49 -17.46
N GLN A 372 29.24 56.08 -18.72
CA GLN A 372 29.02 57.01 -19.84
C GLN A 372 27.56 57.49 -19.96
N GLY A 373 26.66 56.97 -19.12
CA GLY A 373 25.24 57.29 -19.09
C GLY A 373 24.44 56.35 -20.00
N LEU A 374 23.36 55.77 -19.47
CA LEU A 374 22.50 54.85 -20.20
C LEU A 374 21.44 55.60 -21.01
N ASN A 375 21.38 55.36 -22.32
CA ASN A 375 20.22 55.74 -23.13
C ASN A 375 19.21 54.58 -23.18
N LYS A 376 17.94 54.89 -23.53
CA LYS A 376 16.85 53.90 -23.56
C LYS A 376 17.12 52.70 -24.47
N ASN A 377 17.81 52.90 -25.60
CA ASN A 377 18.14 51.84 -26.55
C ASN A 377 19.17 50.86 -26.00
N LEU A 378 20.14 51.35 -25.22
CA LEU A 378 21.19 50.55 -24.61
C LEU A 378 20.66 49.73 -23.42
N VAL A 379 19.74 50.28 -22.64
CA VAL A 379 19.01 49.53 -21.59
C VAL A 379 18.26 48.34 -22.20
N VAL A 380 17.56 48.55 -23.33
CA VAL A 380 16.86 47.46 -24.04
C VAL A 380 17.84 46.38 -24.49
N LYS A 381 18.99 46.75 -25.07
CA LYS A 381 20.01 45.78 -25.51
C LYS A 381 20.69 45.03 -24.38
N LEU A 382 20.89 45.66 -23.22
CA LEU A 382 21.41 44.99 -22.02
C LEU A 382 20.38 43.99 -21.47
N MET A 383 19.08 44.32 -21.51
CA MET A 383 18.03 43.38 -21.13
C MET A 383 17.88 42.22 -22.13
N GLU A 384 17.99 42.47 -23.44
CA GLU A 384 18.05 41.42 -24.46
C GLU A 384 19.23 40.45 -24.20
N LEU A 385 20.37 40.98 -23.76
CA LEU A 385 21.51 40.17 -23.34
C LEU A 385 21.21 39.36 -22.07
N VAL A 386 20.51 39.91 -21.08
CA VAL A 386 20.05 39.14 -19.91
C VAL A 386 19.19 37.95 -20.36
N ALA A 387 18.22 38.15 -21.25
CA ALA A 387 17.41 37.06 -21.83
C ALA A 387 18.24 36.02 -22.61
N GLU A 388 19.25 36.46 -23.34
CA GLU A 388 20.17 35.58 -24.06
C GLU A 388 21.03 34.75 -23.10
N LEU A 389 21.50 35.35 -22.00
CA LEU A 389 22.29 34.64 -20.98
C LEU A 389 21.45 33.64 -20.20
N VAL A 390 20.17 33.93 -19.95
CA VAL A 390 19.21 32.98 -19.36
C VAL A 390 19.00 31.77 -20.26
N ARG A 391 18.75 32.00 -21.56
CA ARG A 391 18.58 30.92 -22.55
C ARG A 391 19.80 30.00 -22.67
N ASN A 392 20.98 30.49 -22.28
CA ASN A 392 22.24 29.76 -22.30
C ASN A 392 22.70 29.29 -20.90
N ASP A 393 21.82 29.31 -19.90
CA ASP A 393 22.08 28.88 -18.52
C ASP A 393 23.27 29.59 -17.83
N ARG A 394 23.48 30.88 -18.15
CA ARG A 394 24.52 31.74 -17.57
C ARG A 394 23.95 32.69 -16.52
N LEU A 395 23.20 32.15 -15.57
CA LEU A 395 22.36 32.89 -14.62
C LEU A 395 23.14 33.86 -13.71
N ASP A 396 24.37 33.54 -13.30
CA ASP A 396 25.17 34.41 -12.42
C ASP A 396 25.63 35.69 -13.15
N VAL A 397 25.93 35.57 -14.43
CA VAL A 397 26.32 36.68 -15.31
C VAL A 397 25.08 37.49 -15.70
N ALA A 398 23.95 36.82 -15.96
CA ALA A 398 22.67 37.45 -16.22
C ALA A 398 22.22 38.32 -15.04
N LYS A 399 22.33 37.82 -13.80
CA LYS A 399 22.04 38.57 -12.57
C LYS A 399 22.88 39.83 -12.45
N MET A 400 24.19 39.69 -12.63
CA MET A 400 25.12 40.81 -12.56
C MET A 400 24.78 41.90 -13.58
N VAL A 401 24.53 41.53 -14.85
CA VAL A 401 24.14 42.50 -15.89
C VAL A 401 22.80 43.14 -15.54
N TYR A 402 21.85 42.38 -15.01
CA TYR A 402 20.52 42.85 -14.62
C TYR A 402 20.57 43.87 -13.46
N GLU A 403 21.23 43.52 -12.35
CA GLU A 403 21.32 44.38 -11.15
C GLU A 403 22.04 45.70 -11.44
N GLU A 404 23.17 45.65 -12.16
CA GLU A 404 23.94 46.84 -12.50
C GLU A 404 23.20 47.76 -13.49
N THR A 405 22.45 47.17 -14.44
CA THR A 405 21.64 47.95 -15.40
C THR A 405 20.46 48.64 -14.71
N LEU A 406 19.79 47.98 -13.76
CA LEU A 406 18.71 48.58 -12.98
C LEU A 406 19.19 49.69 -12.04
N THR A 407 20.30 49.44 -11.34
CA THR A 407 20.86 50.39 -10.36
C THR A 407 21.30 51.69 -11.04
N THR A 408 21.83 51.61 -12.27
CA THR A 408 22.36 52.77 -13.00
C THR A 408 21.30 53.50 -13.83
N SER A 409 20.31 52.80 -14.38
CA SER A 409 19.36 53.42 -15.31
C SER A 409 18.36 54.34 -14.62
N GLY A 410 17.90 54.02 -13.40
CA GLY A 410 16.89 54.82 -12.68
C GLY A 410 15.57 55.03 -13.46
N VAL A 411 15.38 54.34 -14.58
CA VAL A 411 14.22 54.47 -15.46
C VAL A 411 13.18 53.44 -15.03
N GLN A 412 11.94 53.88 -14.80
CA GLN A 412 10.80 52.96 -14.72
C GLN A 412 10.69 52.20 -16.06
N THR A 413 11.09 50.93 -16.08
CA THR A 413 11.11 50.08 -17.27
C THR A 413 9.71 49.59 -17.62
N TYR A 414 8.82 50.51 -18.00
CA TYR A 414 7.40 50.22 -18.32
C TYR A 414 7.17 49.26 -19.51
N ASN A 415 8.20 48.71 -20.16
CA ASN A 415 8.05 47.95 -21.41
C ASN A 415 9.02 46.76 -21.59
N LEU A 416 9.68 46.29 -20.52
CA LEU A 416 10.62 45.16 -20.59
C LEU A 416 10.17 43.93 -19.78
N ASN A 417 8.92 43.95 -19.28
CA ASN A 417 8.40 42.96 -18.32
C ASN A 417 8.65 41.51 -18.74
N SER A 418 8.39 41.12 -19.99
CA SER A 418 8.53 39.71 -20.39
C SER A 418 9.95 39.15 -20.29
N VAL A 419 10.97 39.96 -20.59
CA VAL A 419 12.39 39.55 -20.54
C VAL A 419 12.89 39.48 -19.09
N VAL A 420 12.36 40.35 -18.23
CA VAL A 420 12.64 40.37 -16.80
C VAL A 420 11.92 39.24 -16.07
N ASP A 421 10.69 38.93 -16.46
CA ASP A 421 9.87 37.82 -15.95
C ASP A 421 10.58 36.47 -16.19
N ASP A 422 11.07 36.21 -17.40
CA ASP A 422 11.77 34.96 -17.75
C ASP A 422 13.09 34.77 -16.96
N PHE A 423 13.84 35.86 -16.75
CA PHE A 423 15.06 35.83 -15.93
C PHE A 423 14.75 35.55 -14.46
N ILE A 424 13.78 36.26 -13.88
CA ILE A 424 13.43 36.12 -12.47
C ILE A 424 12.85 34.74 -12.19
N ILE A 425 11.97 34.20 -13.03
CA ILE A 425 11.43 32.84 -12.85
C ILE A 425 12.56 31.80 -12.85
N SER A 426 13.46 31.88 -13.83
CA SER A 426 14.58 30.93 -13.96
C SER A 426 15.59 31.05 -12.80
N TYR A 427 15.88 32.27 -12.37
CA TYR A 427 16.81 32.53 -11.28
C TYR A 427 16.22 32.19 -9.91
N VAL A 428 14.94 32.51 -9.66
CA VAL A 428 14.22 32.14 -8.45
C VAL A 428 14.12 30.63 -8.31
N GLN A 429 13.83 29.90 -9.39
CA GLN A 429 13.81 28.43 -9.36
C GLN A 429 15.18 27.84 -9.00
N LYS A 430 16.27 28.39 -9.54
CA LYS A 430 17.64 27.99 -9.17
C LYS A 430 17.92 28.24 -7.69
N GLU A 431 17.66 29.45 -7.19
CA GLU A 431 17.97 29.82 -5.80
C GLU A 431 17.07 29.10 -4.78
N LEU A 432 15.80 28.84 -5.11
CA LEU A 432 14.92 28.01 -4.27
C LEU A 432 15.42 26.55 -4.19
N ASN A 433 15.92 26.00 -5.31
CA ASN A 433 16.52 24.65 -5.32
C ASN A 433 17.83 24.59 -4.51
N GLU A 434 18.54 25.71 -4.38
CA GLU A 434 19.77 25.84 -3.58
C GLU A 434 19.49 26.26 -2.11
N GLY A 435 18.23 26.52 -1.74
CA GLY A 435 17.83 26.89 -0.38
C GLY A 435 18.10 28.35 0.02
N ASN A 436 18.35 29.23 -0.95
CA ASN A 436 18.76 30.62 -0.74
C ASN A 436 17.57 31.59 -0.69
N SER A 437 16.61 31.36 0.23
CA SER A 437 15.37 32.14 0.32
C SER A 437 15.58 33.65 0.56
N ASP A 438 16.66 34.05 1.25
CA ASP A 438 17.03 35.47 1.43
C ASP A 438 17.45 36.15 0.12
N ALA A 439 18.09 35.43 -0.79
CA ALA A 439 18.50 35.95 -2.10
C ALA A 439 17.26 36.15 -3.00
N VAL A 440 16.30 35.22 -2.91
CA VAL A 440 15.01 35.30 -3.60
C VAL A 440 14.22 36.51 -3.13
N LEU A 441 14.09 36.73 -1.81
CA LEU A 441 13.38 37.90 -1.28
C LEU A 441 14.03 39.22 -1.66
N LYS A 442 15.36 39.33 -1.58
CA LYS A 442 16.07 40.55 -2.00
C LYS A 442 15.88 40.86 -3.49
N LEU A 443 15.85 39.83 -4.34
CA LEU A 443 15.59 40.00 -5.77
C LEU A 443 14.16 40.53 -6.01
N ILE A 444 13.18 39.98 -5.28
CA ILE A 444 11.77 40.43 -5.36
C ILE A 444 11.63 41.86 -4.82
N GLU A 445 12.27 42.20 -3.70
CA GLU A 445 12.28 43.56 -3.14
C GLU A 445 12.94 44.57 -4.09
N ASN A 446 14.03 44.19 -4.75
CA ASN A 446 14.66 45.01 -5.78
C ASN A 446 13.73 45.19 -6.99
N TYR A 447 13.05 44.14 -7.43
CA TYR A 447 12.05 44.23 -8.50
C TYR A 447 10.92 45.21 -8.11
N GLU A 448 10.35 45.09 -6.92
CA GLU A 448 9.31 45.98 -6.39
C GLU A 448 9.77 47.44 -6.33
N LYS A 449 11.03 47.66 -5.96
CA LYS A 449 11.63 49.00 -5.82
C LYS A 449 11.82 49.72 -7.15
N TYR A 450 12.25 49.01 -8.20
CA TYR A 450 12.64 49.63 -9.48
C TYR A 450 11.59 49.54 -10.59
N ASN A 451 10.70 48.53 -10.53
CA ASN A 451 9.71 48.27 -11.59
C ASN A 451 8.26 48.63 -11.18
N GLY A 452 8.05 49.06 -9.93
CA GLY A 452 6.73 49.40 -9.40
C GLY A 452 6.04 48.21 -8.74
N GLU A 453 4.71 48.20 -8.73
CA GLU A 453 3.96 47.17 -7.99
C GLU A 453 4.08 45.77 -8.63
N PRO A 454 4.33 44.72 -7.82
CA PRO A 454 4.65 43.37 -8.30
C PRO A 454 3.48 42.70 -9.00
N THR A 455 3.75 41.89 -10.04
CA THR A 455 2.70 41.12 -10.71
C THR A 455 2.33 39.88 -9.89
N LEU A 456 1.19 39.27 -10.18
CA LEU A 456 0.62 38.21 -9.33
C LEU A 456 1.53 36.96 -9.15
N PRO A 457 2.28 36.48 -10.16
CA PRO A 457 3.30 35.44 -9.96
C PRO A 457 4.38 35.81 -8.93
N TYR A 458 4.76 37.08 -8.84
CA TYR A 458 5.75 37.57 -7.87
C TYR A 458 5.22 37.53 -6.45
N LEU A 459 3.96 37.91 -6.26
CA LEU A 459 3.31 37.86 -4.96
C LEU A 459 3.14 36.42 -4.48
N HIS A 460 2.79 35.48 -5.39
CA HIS A 460 2.75 34.05 -5.07
C HIS A 460 4.13 33.52 -4.63
N ILE A 461 5.19 33.84 -5.36
CA ILE A 461 6.57 33.45 -5.01
C ILE A 461 6.98 34.07 -3.68
N LYS A 462 6.67 35.36 -3.45
CA LYS A 462 6.97 36.08 -2.20
C LYS A 462 6.27 35.44 -1.01
N ILE A 463 4.98 35.14 -1.12
CA ILE A 463 4.19 34.46 -0.09
C ILE A 463 4.79 33.08 0.21
N SER A 464 5.08 32.27 -0.83
CA SER A 464 5.70 30.95 -0.65
C SER A 464 7.04 31.05 0.08
N THR A 465 7.90 31.99 -0.35
CA THR A 465 9.24 32.18 0.21
C THR A 465 9.18 32.66 1.67
N LEU A 466 8.28 33.60 2.00
CA LEU A 466 8.07 34.08 3.37
C LEU A 466 7.55 32.96 4.29
N ILE A 467 6.65 32.11 3.81
CA ILE A 467 6.14 30.94 4.55
C ILE A 467 7.27 29.92 4.78
N ASP A 468 8.09 29.65 3.77
CA ASP A 468 9.21 28.71 3.90
C ASP A 468 10.28 29.21 4.89
N MET A 469 10.38 30.52 5.08
CA MET A 469 11.23 31.16 6.08
C MET A 469 10.60 31.29 7.47
N GLY A 470 9.35 30.83 7.66
CA GLY A 470 8.61 30.99 8.93
C GLY A 470 8.21 32.44 9.24
N ARG A 471 8.20 33.32 8.24
CA ARG A 471 7.79 34.74 8.35
C ARG A 471 6.29 34.87 8.06
N ASP A 472 5.50 34.11 8.79
CA ASP A 472 4.07 33.88 8.55
C ASP A 472 3.23 35.16 8.58
N TYR A 473 3.56 36.08 9.49
CA TYR A 473 2.84 37.36 9.61
C TYR A 473 3.04 38.25 8.37
N GLU A 474 4.24 38.25 7.80
CA GLU A 474 4.56 39.04 6.61
C GLU A 474 3.93 38.42 5.36
N ALA A 475 3.93 37.08 5.27
CA ALA A 475 3.19 36.38 4.23
C ALA A 475 1.70 36.73 4.26
N LYS A 476 1.11 36.78 5.46
CA LYS A 476 -0.28 37.19 5.66
C LYS A 476 -0.53 38.64 5.27
N GLU A 477 0.36 39.56 5.65
CA GLU A 477 0.24 40.97 5.26
C GLU A 477 0.24 41.14 3.73
N VAL A 478 1.04 40.34 3.01
CA VAL A 478 1.02 40.33 1.54
C VAL A 478 -0.32 39.82 1.00
N VAL A 479 -0.90 38.75 1.57
CA VAL A 479 -2.21 38.22 1.18
C VAL A 479 -3.35 39.20 1.50
N ASP A 480 -3.30 39.86 2.65
CA ASP A 480 -4.29 40.87 3.06
C ASP A 480 -4.26 42.08 2.11
N LYS A 481 -3.06 42.59 1.78
CA LYS A 481 -2.86 43.67 0.79
C LYS A 481 -3.34 43.30 -0.61
N MET A 482 -3.19 42.03 -1.01
CA MET A 482 -3.75 41.53 -2.27
C MET A 482 -5.28 41.57 -2.24
N SER A 483 -5.87 41.14 -1.13
CA SER A 483 -7.33 41.09 -0.93
C SER A 483 -7.95 42.49 -0.92
N GLU A 484 -7.27 43.49 -0.35
CA GLU A 484 -7.67 44.90 -0.36
C GLU A 484 -7.63 45.52 -1.77
N ASN A 485 -6.75 45.03 -2.66
CA ASN A 485 -6.56 45.54 -4.02
C ASN A 485 -7.13 44.63 -5.11
N ARG A 486 -8.23 43.95 -4.81
CA ARG A 486 -8.90 42.95 -5.65
C ARG A 486 -9.15 43.35 -7.11
N ASN A 487 -9.56 44.60 -7.35
CA ASN A 487 -9.86 45.09 -8.70
C ASN A 487 -8.60 45.27 -9.58
N LYS A 488 -7.42 45.30 -8.97
CA LYS A 488 -6.13 45.55 -9.63
C LYS A 488 -5.42 44.25 -10.03
N TYR A 489 -5.51 43.23 -9.19
CA TYR A 489 -4.93 41.90 -9.42
C TYR A 489 -5.91 40.91 -10.08
N GLY A 490 -7.17 41.32 -10.28
CA GLY A 490 -8.25 40.50 -10.83
C GLY A 490 -8.11 40.08 -12.29
N VAL A 491 -6.96 40.25 -12.93
CA VAL A 491 -6.68 39.82 -14.33
C VAL A 491 -5.78 38.57 -14.34
N PHE A 492 -5.95 37.67 -13.37
CA PHE A 492 -5.36 36.33 -13.43
C PHE A 492 -6.49 35.32 -13.50
N ILE A 493 -6.67 34.75 -14.69
CA ILE A 493 -7.64 33.67 -14.90
C ILE A 493 -6.85 32.38 -14.78
N ASP A 494 -7.07 31.63 -13.70
CA ASP A 494 -6.50 30.30 -13.57
C ASP A 494 -7.11 29.42 -14.67
N SER A 495 -6.26 28.92 -15.58
CA SER A 495 -6.69 28.05 -16.68
C SER A 495 -7.37 26.78 -16.18
N GLU A 496 -7.08 26.34 -14.95
CA GLU A 496 -7.74 25.18 -14.32
C GLU A 496 -9.23 25.44 -13.99
N LEU A 497 -9.62 26.70 -13.77
CA LEU A 497 -10.99 27.10 -13.42
C LEU A 497 -11.92 27.18 -14.63
N TYR A 498 -11.38 27.50 -15.82
CA TYR A 498 -12.15 27.80 -17.02
C TYR A 498 -11.55 27.17 -18.31
N PRO A 499 -11.38 25.84 -18.35
CA PRO A 499 -10.71 25.15 -19.48
C PRO A 499 -11.44 25.31 -20.83
N ASP A 500 -12.74 25.60 -20.81
CA ASP A 500 -13.62 25.68 -21.98
C ASP A 500 -13.77 27.10 -22.57
N THR A 501 -13.13 28.12 -21.98
CA THR A 501 -13.32 29.52 -22.38
C THR A 501 -12.24 29.97 -23.37
N ASN A 502 -12.62 30.27 -24.61
CA ASN A 502 -11.70 30.85 -25.58
C ASN A 502 -11.43 32.31 -25.18
N PHE A 503 -10.21 32.66 -24.79
CA PHE A 503 -9.91 33.93 -24.11
C PHE A 503 -10.00 35.19 -25.01
N SER A 504 -10.04 35.02 -26.32
CA SER A 504 -10.44 36.05 -27.28
C SER A 504 -11.88 36.53 -27.07
N ASP A 505 -12.75 35.68 -26.51
CA ASP A 505 -14.17 35.97 -26.29
C ASP A 505 -14.41 36.65 -24.93
N VAL A 506 -13.45 36.66 -24.01
CA VAL A 506 -13.60 37.30 -22.68
C VAL A 506 -13.67 38.83 -22.79
N GLU A 507 -13.10 39.42 -23.85
CA GLU A 507 -13.33 40.84 -24.20
C GLU A 507 -14.72 41.08 -24.80
N SER A 508 -15.35 40.06 -25.38
CA SER A 508 -16.68 40.12 -25.99
C SER A 508 -17.83 39.77 -25.03
N LEU A 509 -17.51 39.26 -23.82
CA LEU A 509 -18.50 38.97 -22.79
C LEU A 509 -19.13 40.26 -22.26
N GLN A 510 -20.42 40.18 -21.93
CA GLN A 510 -21.09 41.24 -21.18
C GLN A 510 -20.30 41.54 -19.90
N LYS A 511 -20.10 42.83 -19.60
CA LYS A 511 -19.25 43.35 -18.52
C LYS A 511 -19.49 42.62 -17.18
N ASP A 512 -20.75 42.36 -16.86
CA ASP A 512 -21.16 41.74 -15.60
C ASP A 512 -20.72 40.26 -15.50
N VAL A 513 -20.76 39.52 -16.61
CA VAL A 513 -20.30 38.11 -16.68
C VAL A 513 -18.79 38.01 -16.59
N LYS A 514 -18.07 38.97 -17.18
CA LYS A 514 -16.62 39.09 -17.09
C LYS A 514 -16.20 39.39 -15.65
N GLU A 515 -16.84 40.36 -15.01
CA GLU A 515 -16.58 40.71 -13.62
C GLU A 515 -16.86 39.54 -12.66
N GLU A 516 -17.96 38.79 -12.85
CA GLU A 516 -18.27 37.63 -12.00
C GLU A 516 -17.25 36.48 -12.16
N LYS A 517 -16.78 36.19 -13.38
CA LYS A 517 -15.74 35.16 -13.60
C LYS A 517 -14.39 35.56 -13.03
N LEU A 518 -13.97 36.81 -13.21
CA LEU A 518 -12.72 37.33 -12.63
C LEU A 518 -12.78 37.32 -11.10
N LYS A 519 -13.95 37.65 -10.53
CA LYS A 519 -14.25 37.57 -9.11
C LYS A 519 -14.03 36.16 -8.56
N LYS A 520 -14.63 35.14 -9.18
CA LYS A 520 -14.49 33.72 -8.76
C LYS A 520 -13.06 33.19 -8.90
N SER A 521 -12.36 33.55 -9.98
CA SER A 521 -10.94 33.18 -10.19
C SER A 521 -10.03 33.75 -9.09
N PHE A 522 -10.25 35.03 -8.75
CA PHE A 522 -9.50 35.68 -7.68
C PHE A 522 -9.81 35.06 -6.31
N ASP A 523 -11.09 34.83 -5.99
CA ASP A 523 -11.51 34.25 -4.72
C ASP A 523 -10.97 32.83 -4.52
N TYR A 524 -10.95 32.01 -5.57
CA TYR A 524 -10.30 30.70 -5.57
C TYR A 524 -8.82 30.79 -5.23
N MET A 525 -8.08 31.65 -5.94
CA MET A 525 -6.64 31.75 -5.79
C MET A 525 -6.25 32.22 -4.38
N ILE A 526 -6.90 33.27 -3.87
CA ILE A 526 -6.69 33.76 -2.51
C ILE A 526 -7.08 32.70 -1.49
N GLY A 527 -8.20 31.99 -1.70
CA GLY A 527 -8.62 30.89 -0.85
C GLY A 527 -7.59 29.74 -0.81
N ILE A 528 -6.99 29.37 -1.94
CA ILE A 528 -5.92 28.36 -2.00
C ILE A 528 -4.69 28.82 -1.21
N LEU A 529 -4.27 30.07 -1.36
CA LEU A 529 -3.14 30.64 -0.61
C LEU A 529 -3.41 30.67 0.90
N ASN A 530 -4.58 31.15 1.31
CA ASN A 530 -5.00 31.18 2.71
C ASN A 530 -5.10 29.77 3.31
N SER A 531 -5.67 28.81 2.58
CA SER A 531 -5.76 27.42 3.05
C SER A 531 -4.37 26.83 3.31
N ARG A 532 -3.42 27.01 2.39
CA ARG A 532 -2.04 26.53 2.54
C ARG A 532 -1.33 27.18 3.73
N PHE A 533 -1.53 28.50 3.92
CA PHE A 533 -1.05 29.20 5.10
C PHE A 533 -1.57 28.57 6.39
N PHE A 534 -2.89 28.40 6.51
CA PHE A 534 -3.51 27.82 7.70
C PHE A 534 -3.13 26.36 7.95
N MET A 535 -2.94 25.57 6.90
CA MET A 535 -2.36 24.22 7.01
C MET A 535 -0.95 24.25 7.60
N LYS A 536 -0.11 25.20 7.18
CA LYS A 536 1.29 25.28 7.63
C LYS A 536 1.40 25.67 9.11
N VAL A 537 0.54 26.59 9.58
CA VAL A 537 0.45 26.95 11.00
C VAL A 537 -0.34 25.94 11.84
N GLY A 538 -0.76 24.81 11.25
CA GLY A 538 -1.45 23.72 11.94
C GLY A 538 -2.94 23.94 12.22
N ASN A 539 -3.54 25.03 11.71
CA ASN A 539 -4.97 25.33 11.87
C ASN A 539 -5.79 24.74 10.70
N TYR A 540 -5.92 23.42 10.70
CA TYR A 540 -6.59 22.68 9.62
C TYR A 540 -8.09 22.94 9.56
N SER A 541 -8.75 23.26 10.69
CA SER A 541 -10.18 23.57 10.73
C SER A 541 -10.49 24.85 9.96
N HIS A 542 -9.72 25.91 10.17
CA HIS A 542 -9.94 27.17 9.48
C HIS A 542 -9.51 27.09 8.00
N SER A 543 -8.45 26.34 7.70
CA SER A 543 -8.13 26.00 6.30
C SER A 543 -9.29 25.27 5.61
N LEU A 544 -9.94 24.33 6.30
CA LEU A 544 -11.06 23.57 5.73
C LEU A 544 -12.30 24.45 5.53
N GLU A 545 -12.57 25.41 6.41
CA GLU A 545 -13.62 26.44 6.22
C GLU A 545 -13.40 27.22 4.93
N ILE A 546 -12.19 27.77 4.75
CA ILE A 546 -11.82 28.51 3.54
C ILE A 546 -11.95 27.64 2.29
N ILE A 547 -11.52 26.38 2.35
CA ILE A 547 -11.67 25.44 1.24
C ILE A 547 -13.15 25.18 0.92
N ASN A 548 -14.02 25.09 1.92
CA ASN A 548 -15.46 24.91 1.71
C ASN A 548 -16.10 26.15 1.08
N GLU A 549 -15.69 27.36 1.46
CA GLU A 549 -16.11 28.60 0.80
C GLU A 549 -15.74 28.59 -0.68
N ILE A 550 -14.55 28.08 -1.03
CA ILE A 550 -14.14 27.92 -2.44
C ILE A 550 -15.00 26.86 -3.16
N PHE A 551 -15.38 25.77 -2.48
CA PHE A 551 -16.29 24.77 -3.04
C PHE A 551 -17.68 25.34 -3.31
N ASP A 552 -18.17 26.27 -2.49
CA ASP A 552 -19.45 26.96 -2.69
C ASP A 552 -19.46 27.85 -3.95
N LEU A 553 -18.27 28.23 -4.45
CA LEU A 553 -18.12 28.86 -5.77
C LEU A 553 -18.34 27.87 -6.93
N ASN A 554 -18.64 26.61 -6.65
CA ASN A 554 -18.80 25.48 -7.58
C ASN A 554 -17.54 25.16 -8.38
N ILE A 555 -16.36 25.38 -7.80
CA ILE A 555 -15.08 25.09 -8.43
C ILE A 555 -14.66 23.66 -8.08
N LYS A 556 -14.35 22.86 -9.10
CA LYS A 556 -14.02 21.43 -8.95
C LYS A 556 -12.71 21.10 -9.64
N THR A 557 -11.59 21.34 -8.95
CA THR A 557 -10.24 21.06 -9.46
C THR A 557 -9.56 19.97 -8.62
N PRO A 558 -8.75 19.07 -9.23
CA PRO A 558 -8.02 18.04 -8.48
C PRO A 558 -7.15 18.61 -7.35
N LYS A 559 -6.63 19.83 -7.55
CA LYS A 559 -5.86 20.58 -6.55
C LYS A 559 -6.69 20.96 -5.32
N LEU A 560 -7.92 21.45 -5.52
CA LEU A 560 -8.83 21.79 -4.42
C LEU A 560 -9.28 20.52 -3.66
N TYR A 561 -9.60 19.44 -4.37
CA TYR A 561 -9.90 18.14 -3.76
C TYR A 561 -8.72 17.60 -2.95
N SER A 562 -7.48 17.76 -3.45
CA SER A 562 -6.26 17.36 -2.74
C SER A 562 -6.08 18.14 -1.43
N LEU A 563 -6.26 19.46 -1.46
CA LEU A 563 -6.15 20.32 -0.28
C LEU A 563 -7.23 20.01 0.74
N LYS A 564 -8.46 19.80 0.30
CA LYS A 564 -9.58 19.42 1.18
C LYS A 564 -9.30 18.09 1.87
N ALA A 565 -8.92 17.08 1.09
CA ALA A 565 -8.62 15.76 1.62
C ALA A 565 -7.44 15.75 2.59
N MET A 566 -6.38 16.54 2.34
CA MET A 566 -5.26 16.67 3.27
C MET A 566 -5.69 17.31 4.61
N ASN A 567 -6.53 18.35 4.57
CA ASN A 567 -7.08 18.93 5.80
C ASN A 567 -7.97 17.94 6.56
N GLU A 568 -8.83 17.21 5.85
CA GLU A 568 -9.67 16.17 6.45
C GLU A 568 -8.82 15.05 7.08
N ILE A 569 -7.72 14.62 6.45
CA ILE A 569 -6.77 13.67 7.04
C ILE A 569 -6.12 14.22 8.32
N ASN A 570 -5.69 15.48 8.30
CA ASN A 570 -5.05 16.10 9.47
C ASN A 570 -6.02 16.33 10.63
N LEU A 571 -7.33 16.42 10.34
CA LEU A 571 -8.41 16.46 11.32
C LEU A 571 -8.92 15.04 11.70
N GLU A 572 -8.22 13.99 11.27
CA GLU A 572 -8.58 12.57 11.47
C GLU A 572 -9.92 12.13 10.86
N LEU A 573 -10.47 12.90 9.93
CA LEU A 573 -11.70 12.62 9.19
C LEU A 573 -11.43 11.72 7.97
N PHE A 574 -10.78 10.57 8.19
CA PHE A 574 -10.21 9.76 7.10
C PHE A 574 -11.24 9.22 6.08
N GLU A 575 -12.42 8.77 6.52
CA GLU A 575 -13.47 8.29 5.60
C GLU A 575 -14.05 9.43 4.75
N GLN A 576 -14.16 10.63 5.33
CA GLN A 576 -14.58 11.82 4.58
C GLN A 576 -13.52 12.20 3.55
N ALA A 577 -12.24 12.17 3.95
CA ALA A 577 -11.12 12.36 3.03
C ALA A 577 -11.18 11.38 1.86
N LEU A 578 -11.44 10.09 2.09
CA LEU A 578 -11.58 9.12 0.99
C LEU A 578 -12.70 9.48 0.03
N LYS A 579 -13.85 9.93 0.54
CA LYS A 579 -14.96 10.37 -0.31
C LYS A 579 -14.56 11.60 -1.15
N THR A 580 -13.95 12.59 -0.52
CA THR A 580 -13.42 13.79 -1.21
C THR A 580 -12.40 13.40 -2.29
N ILE A 581 -11.51 12.45 -1.99
CA ILE A 581 -10.51 11.96 -2.94
C ILE A 581 -11.16 11.22 -4.11
N ASP A 582 -12.12 10.34 -3.84
CA ASP A 582 -12.84 9.61 -4.89
C ASP A 582 -13.62 10.58 -5.80
N GLU A 583 -14.22 11.63 -5.26
CA GLU A 583 -14.82 12.71 -6.05
C GLU A 583 -13.79 13.45 -6.92
N GLY A 584 -12.60 13.74 -6.37
CA GLY A 584 -11.49 14.33 -7.13
C GLY A 584 -10.94 13.40 -8.22
N LEU A 585 -10.86 12.09 -7.95
CA LEU A 585 -10.39 11.09 -8.91
C LEU A 585 -11.42 10.79 -10.00
N ILE A 586 -12.72 11.03 -9.78
CA ILE A 586 -13.70 11.03 -10.88
C ILE A 586 -13.37 12.11 -11.91
N ILE A 587 -12.85 13.26 -11.46
CA ILE A 587 -12.46 14.38 -12.33
C ILE A 587 -11.10 14.12 -12.99
N SER A 588 -10.14 13.59 -12.23
CA SER A 588 -8.79 13.27 -12.73
C SER A 588 -8.34 11.89 -12.25
N PRO A 589 -8.69 10.80 -12.98
CA PRO A 589 -8.43 9.43 -12.53
C PRO A 589 -6.95 9.08 -12.36
N SER A 590 -6.07 9.73 -13.13
CA SER A 590 -4.62 9.52 -13.12
C SER A 590 -3.87 10.58 -12.31
N ASN A 591 -4.54 11.30 -11.41
CA ASN A 591 -3.87 12.32 -10.61
C ASN A 591 -2.96 11.66 -9.55
N LEU A 592 -1.65 11.85 -9.71
CA LEU A 592 -0.62 11.29 -8.81
C LEU A 592 -0.85 11.72 -7.36
N LYS A 593 -1.09 13.02 -7.12
CA LYS A 593 -1.22 13.58 -5.78
C LYS A 593 -2.45 13.07 -5.03
N LEU A 594 -3.61 12.99 -5.69
CA LEU A 594 -4.82 12.43 -5.11
C LEU A 594 -4.64 10.94 -4.76
N ASN A 595 -3.96 10.16 -5.59
CA ASN A 595 -3.66 8.75 -5.28
C ASN A 595 -2.65 8.59 -4.12
N GLN A 596 -1.68 9.51 -3.97
CA GLN A 596 -0.79 9.55 -2.80
C GLN A 596 -1.59 9.86 -1.51
N ILE A 597 -2.47 10.86 -1.56
CA ILE A 597 -3.34 11.22 -0.43
C ILE A 597 -4.29 10.06 -0.11
N LYS A 598 -4.82 9.37 -1.12
CA LYS A 598 -5.64 8.17 -0.98
C LYS A 598 -4.91 7.09 -0.20
N THR A 599 -3.65 6.84 -0.59
CA THR A 599 -2.79 5.87 0.10
C THR A 599 -2.66 6.21 1.58
N THR A 600 -2.36 7.48 1.91
CA THR A 600 -2.22 7.93 3.29
C THR A 600 -3.51 7.76 4.08
N ALA A 601 -4.66 8.15 3.53
CA ALA A 601 -5.95 7.98 4.19
C ALA A 601 -6.28 6.49 4.46
N LEU A 602 -6.08 5.62 3.47
CA LEU A 602 -6.29 4.17 3.60
C LEU A 602 -5.34 3.55 4.62
N PHE A 603 -4.08 3.99 4.64
CA PHE A 603 -3.09 3.55 5.62
C PHE A 603 -3.50 3.95 7.05
N LYS A 604 -3.96 5.19 7.27
CA LYS A 604 -4.45 5.66 8.58
C LYS A 604 -5.71 4.90 9.03
N LEU A 605 -6.58 4.52 8.09
CA LEU A 605 -7.73 3.63 8.33
C LEU A 605 -7.36 2.16 8.53
N ARG A 606 -6.07 1.80 8.47
CA ARG A 606 -5.56 0.42 8.55
C ARG A 606 -6.10 -0.50 7.43
N ARG A 607 -6.56 0.09 6.32
CA ARG A 607 -6.99 -0.62 5.11
C ARG A 607 -5.78 -0.86 4.20
N TYR A 608 -4.85 -1.66 4.70
CA TYR A 608 -3.51 -1.77 4.11
C TYR A 608 -3.49 -2.40 2.72
N ASP A 609 -4.40 -3.32 2.39
CA ASP A 609 -4.53 -3.87 1.04
C ASP A 609 -4.95 -2.81 0.02
N ASP A 610 -5.95 -2.00 0.38
CA ASP A 610 -6.40 -0.90 -0.45
C ASP A 610 -5.29 0.16 -0.58
N ALA A 611 -4.55 0.43 0.50
CA ALA A 611 -3.41 1.34 0.49
C ALA A 611 -2.28 0.83 -0.42
N LEU A 612 -2.00 -0.48 -0.45
CA LEU A 612 -1.04 -1.08 -1.38
C LEU A 612 -1.51 -0.94 -2.83
N ALA A 613 -2.80 -1.12 -3.10
CA ALA A 613 -3.34 -0.90 -4.44
C ALA A 613 -3.15 0.57 -4.87
N ALA A 614 -3.50 1.52 -4.00
CA ALA A 614 -3.35 2.95 -4.28
C ALA A 614 -1.88 3.37 -4.47
N ILE A 615 -0.94 2.89 -3.65
CA ILE A 615 0.48 3.24 -3.78
C ILE A 615 1.12 2.57 -5.02
N ASN A 616 0.62 1.43 -5.45
CA ASN A 616 1.08 0.83 -6.71
C ASN A 616 0.63 1.68 -7.90
N VAL A 617 -0.60 2.20 -7.89
CA VAL A 617 -1.05 3.18 -8.90
C VAL A 617 -0.15 4.41 -8.90
N THR A 618 0.25 4.97 -7.75
CA THR A 618 1.16 6.13 -7.73
C THR A 618 2.54 5.81 -8.31
N ILE A 619 3.08 4.62 -8.03
CA ILE A 619 4.38 4.19 -8.56
C ILE A 619 4.27 3.88 -10.08
N GLU A 620 3.13 3.41 -10.55
CA GLU A 620 2.87 3.19 -11.99
C GLU A 620 2.68 4.51 -12.76
N LEU A 621 2.08 5.52 -12.11
CA LEU A 621 1.92 6.86 -12.69
C LEU A 621 3.24 7.62 -12.80
N ASP A 622 4.21 7.34 -11.93
CA ASP A 622 5.56 7.92 -11.97
C ASP A 622 6.64 6.85 -11.73
N PRO A 623 6.92 5.99 -12.72
CA PRO A 623 7.83 4.85 -12.57
C PRO A 623 9.30 5.26 -12.56
N TYR A 624 9.61 6.46 -13.05
CA TYR A 624 10.96 7.03 -13.07
C TYR A 624 11.23 7.98 -11.90
N PHE A 625 10.22 8.23 -11.05
CA PHE A 625 10.31 9.12 -9.89
C PHE A 625 10.74 10.54 -10.29
N GLU A 626 10.15 11.05 -11.37
CA GLU A 626 10.39 12.42 -11.86
C GLU A 626 9.81 13.47 -10.91
N ASP A 627 8.72 13.14 -10.20
CA ASP A 627 8.22 13.96 -9.10
C ASP A 627 9.15 13.79 -7.87
N PRO A 628 9.68 14.89 -7.30
CA PRO A 628 10.60 14.82 -6.16
C PRO A 628 10.05 14.07 -4.93
N ASP A 629 8.74 14.09 -4.72
CA ASP A 629 8.07 13.39 -3.62
C ASP A 629 7.75 11.93 -3.95
N SER A 630 7.77 11.50 -5.22
CA SER A 630 7.48 10.12 -5.60
C SER A 630 8.43 9.11 -4.97
N SER A 631 9.67 9.50 -4.67
CA SER A 631 10.65 8.64 -3.99
C SER A 631 10.13 8.16 -2.60
N LYS A 632 9.31 8.96 -1.93
CA LYS A 632 8.64 8.62 -0.66
C LYS A 632 7.56 7.55 -0.82
N ASN A 633 7.05 7.32 -2.03
CA ASN A 633 6.07 6.26 -2.30
C ASN A 633 6.65 4.87 -1.97
N LEU A 634 7.96 4.65 -2.20
CA LEU A 634 8.62 3.39 -1.83
C LEU A 634 8.71 3.22 -0.31
N VAL A 635 9.03 4.29 0.42
CA VAL A 635 9.05 4.30 1.89
C VAL A 635 7.65 4.02 2.44
N MET A 636 6.63 4.69 1.91
CA MET A 636 5.23 4.43 2.28
C MET A 636 4.83 2.99 2.00
N LYS A 637 5.20 2.45 0.83
CA LYS A 637 4.96 1.03 0.49
C LYS A 637 5.64 0.07 1.48
N ALA A 638 6.86 0.37 1.90
CA ALA A 638 7.54 -0.40 2.93
C ALA A 638 6.81 -0.33 4.28
N TRP A 639 6.34 0.86 4.70
CA TRP A 639 5.53 1.03 5.91
C TRP A 639 4.22 0.24 5.83
N ILE A 640 3.54 0.28 4.69
CA ILE A 640 2.31 -0.50 4.52
C ILE A 640 2.59 -2.00 4.68
N PHE A 641 3.67 -2.53 4.07
CA PHE A 641 4.06 -3.92 4.30
C PHE A 641 4.44 -4.21 5.76
N PHE A 642 5.14 -3.29 6.42
CA PHE A 642 5.51 -3.41 7.83
C PHE A 642 4.28 -3.52 8.74
N TYR A 643 3.30 -2.62 8.59
CA TYR A 643 2.07 -2.65 9.39
C TYR A 643 1.11 -3.79 9.02
N LYS A 644 1.31 -4.42 7.85
CA LYS A 644 0.69 -5.70 7.48
C LYS A 644 1.40 -6.93 8.05
N ASP A 645 2.45 -6.74 8.82
CA ASP A 645 3.30 -7.81 9.35
C ASP A 645 4.05 -8.62 8.24
N ASP A 646 4.16 -8.08 7.03
CA ASP A 646 4.95 -8.67 5.94
C ASP A 646 6.37 -8.07 5.92
N LEU A 647 7.12 -8.37 6.97
CA LEU A 647 8.49 -7.87 7.16
C LEU A 647 9.42 -8.25 5.99
N ASN A 648 9.12 -9.32 5.26
CA ASN A 648 9.92 -9.77 4.11
C ASN A 648 9.76 -8.86 2.89
N ASN A 649 8.51 -8.56 2.51
CA ASN A 649 8.28 -7.62 1.41
C ASN A 649 8.63 -6.20 1.82
N ALA A 650 8.40 -5.82 3.09
CA ALA A 650 8.90 -4.56 3.64
C ALA A 650 10.40 -4.44 3.43
N LEU A 651 11.20 -5.42 3.88
CA LEU A 651 12.66 -5.40 3.73
C LEU A 651 13.10 -5.35 2.26
N LYS A 652 12.38 -6.03 1.35
CA LYS A 652 12.67 -5.99 -0.09
C LYS A 652 12.50 -4.58 -0.64
N VAL A 653 11.40 -3.92 -0.30
CA VAL A 653 11.13 -2.53 -0.72
C VAL A 653 12.12 -1.56 -0.07
N VAL A 654 12.49 -1.76 1.19
CA VAL A 654 13.53 -0.98 1.87
C VAL A 654 14.87 -1.10 1.15
N ASN A 655 15.29 -2.31 0.78
CA ASN A 655 16.55 -2.50 0.05
C ASN A 655 16.48 -1.86 -1.35
N GLU A 656 15.33 -1.91 -2.03
CA GLU A 656 15.13 -1.20 -3.29
C GLU A 656 15.25 0.32 -3.13
N ALA A 657 14.55 0.87 -2.15
CA ALA A 657 14.58 2.31 -1.84
C ALA A 657 15.98 2.76 -1.40
N TYR A 658 16.69 1.95 -0.61
CA TYR A 658 18.07 2.20 -0.18
C TYR A 658 19.03 2.28 -1.36
N ASN A 659 18.91 1.34 -2.30
CA ASN A 659 19.79 1.28 -3.47
C ASN A 659 19.51 2.42 -4.48
N LYS A 660 18.23 2.76 -4.68
CA LYS A 660 17.83 3.82 -5.62
C LYS A 660 17.99 5.22 -5.04
N PHE A 661 17.65 5.39 -3.77
CA PHE A 661 17.53 6.69 -3.10
C PHE A 661 18.24 6.68 -1.73
N PRO A 662 19.58 6.56 -1.72
CA PRO A 662 20.35 6.46 -0.47
C PRO A 662 20.29 7.72 0.41
N HIS A 663 19.72 8.82 -0.10
CA HIS A 663 19.55 10.09 0.61
C HIS A 663 18.26 10.17 1.44
N LEU A 664 17.31 9.24 1.26
CA LEU A 664 16.07 9.20 2.05
C LEU A 664 16.36 8.68 3.46
N SER A 665 16.21 9.53 4.48
CA SER A 665 16.39 9.17 5.90
C SER A 665 15.47 8.04 6.33
N ASP A 666 14.22 8.11 5.89
CA ASP A 666 13.13 7.25 6.35
C ASP A 666 13.36 5.77 5.99
N VAL A 667 14.16 5.50 4.94
CA VAL A 667 14.55 4.14 4.52
C VAL A 667 15.39 3.46 5.59
N TYR A 668 16.29 4.19 6.23
CA TYR A 668 17.16 3.65 7.29
C TYR A 668 16.35 3.36 8.55
N GLU A 669 15.39 4.23 8.87
CA GLU A 669 14.52 4.06 10.02
C GLU A 669 13.71 2.77 9.90
N ILE A 670 12.92 2.61 8.83
CA ILE A 670 12.12 1.39 8.65
C ILE A 670 12.99 0.14 8.52
N GLY A 671 14.16 0.24 7.87
CA GLY A 671 15.12 -0.86 7.78
C GLY A 671 15.61 -1.30 9.15
N SER A 672 15.97 -0.34 10.01
CA SER A 672 16.42 -0.61 11.38
C SER A 672 15.33 -1.28 12.22
N LEU A 673 14.08 -0.81 12.14
CA LEU A 673 12.93 -1.40 12.82
C LEU A 673 12.66 -2.84 12.35
N ILE A 674 12.76 -3.11 11.05
CA ILE A 674 12.58 -4.46 10.52
C ILE A 674 13.67 -5.41 11.03
N TYR A 675 14.93 -4.94 11.12
CA TYR A 675 16.02 -5.76 11.66
C TYR A 675 15.89 -5.96 13.18
N ASP A 676 15.41 -4.96 13.93
CA ASP A 676 15.11 -5.06 15.36
C ASP A 676 14.06 -6.14 15.62
N LEU A 677 12.92 -6.09 14.93
CA LEU A 677 11.86 -7.10 15.04
C LEU A 677 12.30 -8.52 14.65
N ARG A 678 13.37 -8.65 13.87
CA ARG A 678 13.96 -9.93 13.48
C ARG A 678 15.04 -10.42 14.46
N GLY A 679 15.25 -9.71 15.57
CA GLY A 679 16.30 -10.01 16.55
C GLY A 679 17.72 -9.78 16.01
N LYS A 680 17.89 -9.03 14.92
CA LYS A 680 19.20 -8.72 14.31
C LYS A 680 19.67 -7.34 14.75
N TYR A 681 19.83 -7.16 16.05
CA TYR A 681 20.08 -5.87 16.69
C TYR A 681 21.35 -5.19 16.18
N GLU A 682 22.42 -5.95 15.91
CA GLU A 682 23.68 -5.41 15.39
C GLU A 682 23.52 -4.80 13.99
N LYS A 683 22.72 -5.45 13.13
CA LYS A 683 22.44 -4.94 11.77
C LYS A 683 21.54 -3.71 11.80
N ALA A 684 20.57 -3.70 12.71
CA ALA A 684 19.72 -2.54 12.93
C ALA A 684 20.56 -1.34 13.37
N LEU A 685 21.51 -1.56 14.31
CA LEU A 685 22.43 -0.53 14.79
C LEU A 685 23.41 -0.06 13.71
N GLU A 686 23.91 -0.95 12.86
CA GLU A 686 24.76 -0.61 11.72
C GLU A 686 24.06 0.36 10.75
N LEU A 687 22.80 0.07 10.38
CA LEU A 687 22.01 0.96 9.52
C LEU A 687 21.81 2.35 10.13
N ILE A 688 21.56 2.40 11.44
CA ILE A 688 21.40 3.65 12.17
C ILE A 688 22.71 4.45 12.12
N ASN A 689 23.84 3.82 12.40
CA ASN A 689 25.14 4.49 12.37
C ASN A 689 25.46 5.02 10.95
N VAL A 690 25.18 4.25 9.90
CA VAL A 690 25.38 4.69 8.50
C VAL A 690 24.52 5.91 8.16
N ALA A 691 23.29 5.99 8.68
CA ALA A 691 22.45 7.16 8.46
C ALA A 691 22.96 8.39 9.22
N GLU A 692 23.45 8.24 10.46
CA GLU A 692 24.08 9.33 11.21
C GLU A 692 25.35 9.85 10.52
N GLU A 693 26.22 8.96 10.01
CA GLU A 693 27.42 9.32 9.24
C GLU A 693 27.07 10.14 7.98
N LYS A 694 25.91 9.89 7.38
CA LYS A 694 25.39 10.64 6.23
C LYS A 694 24.64 11.93 6.62
N GLY A 695 24.70 12.32 7.89
CA GLY A 695 24.02 13.51 8.42
C GLY A 695 22.50 13.41 8.39
N LYS A 696 21.94 12.20 8.38
CA LYS A 696 20.49 11.98 8.38
C LYS A 696 19.97 11.97 9.82
N SER A 697 18.89 12.71 10.06
CA SER A 697 18.21 12.71 11.34
C SER A 697 17.56 11.33 11.56
N ILE A 698 17.90 10.68 12.66
CA ILE A 698 17.29 9.41 13.08
C ILE A 698 16.66 9.64 14.44
N ILE A 699 15.54 8.98 14.70
CA ILE A 699 14.84 9.02 15.99
C ILE A 699 15.76 8.42 17.07
N PRO A 700 16.29 9.21 18.01
CA PRO A 700 17.24 8.73 19.03
C PRO A 700 16.64 7.66 19.96
N TYR A 701 15.31 7.64 20.10
CA TYR A 701 14.57 6.61 20.81
C TYR A 701 14.84 5.20 20.25
N ASN A 702 14.76 5.01 18.93
CA ASN A 702 14.95 3.70 18.29
C ASN A 702 16.38 3.19 18.51
N LYS A 703 17.38 4.08 18.41
CA LYS A 703 18.77 3.76 18.71
C LYS A 703 18.97 3.39 20.18
N ALA A 704 18.39 4.14 21.11
CA ALA A 704 18.48 3.85 22.54
C ALA A 704 17.84 2.49 22.88
N GLN A 705 16.71 2.16 22.27
CA GLN A 705 16.02 0.88 22.43
C GLN A 705 16.87 -0.30 21.91
N LEU A 706 17.51 -0.15 20.75
CA LEU A 706 18.45 -1.13 20.20
C LEU A 706 19.68 -1.32 21.09
N LEU A 707 20.29 -0.23 21.56
CA LEU A 707 21.44 -0.29 22.47
C LEU A 707 21.08 -0.96 23.80
N LYS A 708 19.88 -0.70 24.32
CA LYS A 708 19.34 -1.39 25.50
C LYS A 708 19.21 -2.90 25.25
N ASN A 709 18.66 -3.31 24.11
CA ASN A 709 18.52 -4.72 23.73
C ASN A 709 19.89 -5.44 23.63
N ILE A 710 20.93 -4.74 23.16
CA ILE A 710 22.32 -5.24 23.10
C ILE A 710 23.05 -5.09 24.46
N LYS A 711 22.36 -4.62 25.51
CA LYS A 711 22.90 -4.38 26.87
C LYS A 711 24.02 -3.33 26.96
N LYS A 712 24.07 -2.42 25.98
CA LYS A 712 24.95 -1.23 25.96
C LYS A 712 24.29 -0.06 26.67
N TYR A 713 24.05 -0.22 27.97
CA TYR A 713 23.25 0.73 28.75
C TYR A 713 23.85 2.14 28.86
N PRO A 714 25.17 2.34 29.02
CA PRO A 714 25.76 3.69 29.05
C PRO A 714 25.53 4.46 27.74
N GLU A 715 25.73 3.82 26.59
CA GLU A 715 25.48 4.44 25.28
C GLU A 715 23.99 4.69 25.05
N ALA A 716 23.11 3.77 25.51
CA ALA A 716 21.66 3.95 25.45
C ALA A 716 21.22 5.17 26.27
N LEU A 717 21.74 5.35 27.48
CA LEU A 717 21.47 6.51 28.34
C LEU A 717 21.97 7.82 27.70
N ALA A 718 23.17 7.82 27.13
CA ALA A 718 23.69 9.00 26.43
C ALA A 718 22.77 9.39 25.26
N THR A 719 22.34 8.40 24.47
CA THR A 719 21.46 8.60 23.30
C THR A 719 20.10 9.15 23.72
N ILE A 720 19.44 8.56 24.72
CA ILE A 720 18.11 9.02 25.16
C ILE A 720 18.17 10.39 25.86
N ASN A 721 19.28 10.74 26.51
CA ASN A 721 19.46 12.08 27.09
C ASN A 721 19.55 13.17 26.02
N VAL A 722 20.13 12.88 24.85
CA VAL A 722 20.09 13.79 23.70
C VAL A 722 18.64 13.94 23.20
N ALA A 723 17.87 12.85 23.13
CA ALA A 723 16.45 12.88 22.75
C ALA A 723 15.64 13.79 23.66
N ILE A 724 15.78 13.61 24.98
CA ILE A 724 15.09 14.43 26.00
C ILE A 724 15.50 15.90 25.89
N LYS A 725 16.78 16.19 25.63
CA LYS A 725 17.24 17.58 25.45
C LYS A 725 16.58 18.26 24.24
N ASN A 726 16.34 17.51 23.19
CA ASN A 726 15.74 18.02 21.94
C ASN A 726 14.20 18.04 21.99
N SER A 727 13.58 17.18 22.80
CA SER A 727 12.12 17.10 23.00
C SER A 727 11.80 16.90 24.48
N LEU A 728 11.69 18.04 25.19
CA LEU A 728 11.50 18.07 26.64
C LEU A 728 10.10 17.59 27.09
N GLU A 729 9.13 17.55 26.19
CA GLU A 729 7.72 17.29 26.50
C GLU A 729 7.23 15.91 26.08
N ASP A 730 8.10 15.06 25.49
CA ASP A 730 7.70 13.74 25.02
C ASP A 730 7.79 12.68 26.15
N PRO A 731 6.65 12.17 26.67
CA PRO A 731 6.62 11.22 27.78
C PRO A 731 7.31 9.89 27.45
N ILE A 732 7.41 9.50 26.18
CA ILE A 732 7.97 8.22 25.75
C ILE A 732 9.49 8.19 25.96
N ASN A 733 10.18 9.32 25.80
CA ASN A 733 11.63 9.39 26.02
C ASN A 733 12.00 9.18 27.51
N TYR A 734 11.19 9.73 28.42
CA TYR A 734 11.36 9.51 29.86
C TYR A 734 11.05 8.06 30.26
N GLN A 735 10.05 7.44 29.63
CA GLN A 735 9.75 6.01 29.82
C GLN A 735 10.93 5.14 29.38
N MET A 736 11.52 5.38 28.20
CA MET A 736 12.69 4.63 27.71
C MET A 736 13.88 4.76 28.66
N LYS A 737 14.16 5.98 29.13
CA LYS A 737 15.21 6.23 30.12
C LYS A 737 14.95 5.46 31.43
N ALA A 738 13.70 5.43 31.91
CA ALA A 738 13.32 4.64 33.07
C ALA A 738 13.62 3.15 32.86
N MET A 739 13.27 2.61 31.68
CA MET A 739 13.53 1.21 31.33
C MET A 739 15.03 0.91 31.31
N ILE A 740 15.85 1.76 30.69
CA ILE A 740 17.31 1.56 30.67
C ILE A 740 17.90 1.60 32.09
N LEU A 741 17.44 2.54 32.95
CA LEU A 741 17.88 2.61 34.34
C LEU A 741 17.45 1.38 35.15
N ALA A 742 16.28 0.82 34.87
CA ALA A 742 15.77 -0.37 35.53
C ALA A 742 16.56 -1.63 35.18
N GLU A 743 16.96 -1.79 33.91
CA GLU A 743 17.87 -2.86 33.47
C GLU A 743 19.27 -2.76 34.11
N MET A 744 19.63 -1.56 34.59
CA MET A 744 20.82 -1.32 35.40
C MET A 744 20.57 -1.44 36.91
N GLU A 745 19.39 -1.92 37.33
CA GLU A 745 18.95 -2.04 38.72
C GLU A 745 18.88 -0.70 39.50
N ARG A 746 18.87 0.44 38.81
CA ARG A 746 18.76 1.79 39.40
C ARG A 746 17.30 2.22 39.53
N TYR A 747 16.54 1.46 40.31
CA TYR A 747 15.07 1.56 40.36
C TYR A 747 14.55 2.91 40.87
N ASP A 748 15.21 3.54 41.86
CA ASP A 748 14.78 4.84 42.38
C ASP A 748 14.86 5.94 41.31
N GLU A 749 15.94 5.95 40.53
CA GLU A 749 16.12 6.89 39.43
C GLU A 749 15.15 6.58 38.28
N ALA A 750 14.90 5.30 37.99
CA ALA A 750 13.89 4.88 37.03
C ALA A 750 12.49 5.37 37.41
N LEU A 751 12.13 5.30 38.69
CA LEU A 751 10.85 5.80 39.20
C LEU A 751 10.71 7.33 39.09
N VAL A 752 11.79 8.08 39.26
CA VAL A 752 11.76 9.53 38.98
C VAL A 752 11.40 9.80 37.52
N GLN A 753 12.03 9.07 36.59
CA GLN A 753 11.75 9.25 35.15
C GLN A 753 10.34 8.76 34.77
N ILE A 754 9.86 7.64 35.33
CA ILE A 754 8.51 7.15 35.03
C ILE A 754 7.44 8.10 35.56
N ASN A 755 7.64 8.73 36.73
CA ASN A 755 6.71 9.73 37.25
C ASN A 755 6.71 11.01 36.39
N GLN A 756 7.87 11.40 35.85
CA GLN A 756 7.93 12.50 34.88
C GLN A 756 7.16 12.16 33.60
N SER A 757 7.28 10.93 33.10
CA SER A 757 6.49 10.43 31.96
C SER A 757 4.98 10.51 32.23
N ILE A 758 4.52 10.10 33.42
CA ILE A 758 3.11 10.20 33.84
C ILE A 758 2.63 11.65 33.85
N ASN A 759 3.39 12.56 34.48
CA ASN A 759 3.00 13.97 34.59
C ASN A 759 2.83 14.62 33.21
N LEU A 760 3.68 14.28 32.24
CA LEU A 760 3.59 14.76 30.86
C LEU A 760 2.41 14.14 30.10
N SER A 761 2.01 12.91 30.44
CA SER A 761 0.88 12.22 29.80
C SER A 761 -0.51 12.68 30.28
N ASP A 762 -0.60 13.41 31.40
CA ASP A 762 -1.87 13.89 31.98
C ASP A 762 -2.40 15.19 31.34
N GLY A 763 -1.78 15.66 30.24
CA GLY A 763 -2.03 16.96 29.57
C GLY A 763 -3.33 17.14 28.76
N GLY A 764 -4.31 16.23 28.83
CA GLY A 764 -5.69 16.51 28.38
C GLY A 764 -6.13 15.96 27.01
N ASP A 765 -5.33 15.14 26.33
CA ASP A 765 -5.72 14.54 25.05
C ASP A 765 -6.29 13.12 25.21
N ARG A 766 -7.52 12.87 24.73
CA ARG A 766 -8.27 11.60 24.94
C ARG A 766 -7.65 10.39 24.22
N GLY A 767 -6.61 10.59 23.40
CA GLY A 767 -5.85 9.54 22.73
C GLY A 767 -4.73 8.90 23.56
N LEU A 768 -4.37 9.47 24.72
CA LEU A 768 -3.24 9.02 25.57
C LEU A 768 -3.60 7.90 26.56
N ASP A 769 -4.86 7.46 26.59
CA ASP A 769 -5.37 6.53 27.58
C ASP A 769 -4.64 5.17 27.56
N SER A 770 -4.28 4.67 26.38
CA SER A 770 -3.50 3.42 26.23
C SER A 770 -2.03 3.59 26.64
N ILE A 771 -1.48 4.80 26.52
CA ILE A 771 -0.10 5.11 26.92
C ILE A 771 -0.01 5.18 28.45
N LYS A 772 -1.00 5.80 29.10
CA LYS A 772 -1.08 5.86 30.56
C LYS A 772 -1.17 4.46 31.19
N GLU A 773 -1.99 3.57 30.64
CA GLU A 773 -2.05 2.16 31.07
C GLU A 773 -0.67 1.50 31.03
N GLN A 774 0.05 1.63 29.91
CA GLN A 774 1.39 1.06 29.74
C GLN A 774 2.41 1.65 30.71
N ILE A 775 2.37 2.96 30.95
CA ILE A 775 3.26 3.62 31.91
C ILE A 775 2.97 3.12 33.34
N LEU A 776 1.70 2.95 33.71
CA LEU A 776 1.31 2.39 35.01
C LEU A 776 1.75 0.93 35.17
N GLN A 777 1.63 0.10 34.12
CA GLN A 777 2.15 -1.28 34.12
C GLN A 777 3.67 -1.29 34.40
N ARG A 778 4.44 -0.43 33.73
CA ARG A 778 5.89 -0.31 33.94
C ARG A 778 6.22 0.17 35.35
N LYS A 779 5.50 1.17 35.87
CA LYS A 779 5.66 1.65 37.25
C LYS A 779 5.39 0.54 38.26
N ALA A 780 4.31 -0.22 38.10
CA ALA A 780 3.98 -1.34 38.98
C ALA A 780 5.09 -2.40 39.01
N LEU A 781 5.65 -2.75 37.84
CA LEU A 781 6.76 -3.69 37.74
C LEU A 781 8.04 -3.17 38.41
N LEU A 782 8.37 -1.89 38.24
CA LEU A 782 9.52 -1.26 38.92
C LEU A 782 9.38 -1.31 40.45
N ILE A 783 8.19 -0.98 40.97
CA ILE A 783 7.90 -1.03 42.41
C ILE A 783 7.94 -2.48 42.93
N ALA A 784 7.49 -3.45 42.13
CA ALA A 784 7.61 -4.86 42.46
C ALA A 784 9.08 -5.30 42.57
N ASN A 785 9.94 -4.87 41.64
CA ASN A 785 11.38 -5.14 41.68
C ASN A 785 12.08 -4.47 42.87
N GLN A 786 11.53 -3.39 43.44
CA GLN A 786 11.97 -2.82 44.71
C GLN A 786 11.51 -3.61 45.96
N GLY A 787 10.77 -4.71 45.78
CA GLY A 787 10.23 -5.52 46.87
C GLY A 787 8.93 -4.99 47.49
N LYS A 788 8.33 -3.93 46.94
CA LYS A 788 7.12 -3.27 47.50
C LYS A 788 5.83 -3.87 46.93
N LYS A 789 5.52 -5.10 47.34
CA LYS A 789 4.38 -5.89 46.81
C LYS A 789 3.03 -5.17 46.85
N LYS A 790 2.65 -4.55 47.97
CA LYS A 790 1.32 -3.94 48.14
C LYS A 790 1.11 -2.77 47.19
N GLU A 791 2.07 -1.87 47.13
CA GLU A 791 2.05 -0.68 46.27
C GLU A 791 2.04 -1.07 44.79
N ALA A 792 2.86 -2.04 44.38
CA ALA A 792 2.83 -2.57 43.00
C ALA A 792 1.45 -3.11 42.60
N ILE A 793 0.78 -3.82 43.51
CA ILE A 793 -0.55 -4.37 43.28
C ILE A 793 -1.62 -3.27 43.19
N GLU A 794 -1.49 -2.19 43.95
CA GLU A 794 -2.41 -1.05 43.87
C GLU A 794 -2.29 -0.35 42.51
N ILE A 795 -1.06 -0.10 42.04
CA ILE A 795 -0.82 0.54 40.75
C ILE A 795 -1.27 -0.33 39.57
N ILE A 796 -1.01 -1.63 39.59
CA ILE A 796 -1.47 -2.48 38.48
C ILE A 796 -2.99 -2.60 38.45
N LYS A 797 -3.67 -2.54 39.60
CA LYS A 797 -5.14 -2.46 39.67
C LYS A 797 -5.66 -1.14 39.11
N GLU A 798 -4.96 -0.04 39.35
CA GLU A 798 -5.26 1.25 38.70
C GLU A 798 -5.19 1.12 37.18
N ALA A 799 -4.13 0.50 36.64
CA ALA A 799 -3.99 0.24 35.21
C ALA A 799 -5.15 -0.61 34.65
N ILE A 800 -5.55 -1.67 35.35
CA ILE A 800 -6.69 -2.53 34.96
C ILE A 800 -8.01 -1.72 34.95
N ASN A 801 -8.25 -0.90 35.97
CA ASN A 801 -9.47 -0.10 36.09
C ASN A 801 -9.58 0.97 35.01
N PHE A 802 -8.45 1.40 34.46
CA PHE A 802 -8.38 2.40 33.41
C PHE A 802 -8.94 1.87 32.07
N ASN A 803 -8.66 0.60 31.72
CA ASN A 803 -9.25 -0.04 30.54
C ASN A 803 -9.62 -1.53 30.74
N PRO A 804 -10.71 -1.84 31.47
CA PRO A 804 -11.03 -3.21 31.88
C PRO A 804 -11.27 -4.20 30.72
N LYS A 805 -11.74 -3.70 29.58
CA LYS A 805 -12.08 -4.53 28.41
C LYS A 805 -10.84 -4.99 27.63
N TRP A 806 -9.74 -4.25 27.74
CA TRP A 806 -8.48 -4.50 27.01
C TRP A 806 -7.29 -4.76 27.95
N ALA A 807 -7.55 -4.92 29.25
CA ALA A 807 -6.57 -5.11 30.30
C ALA A 807 -5.80 -6.45 30.25
N SER A 808 -5.80 -7.19 29.13
CA SER A 808 -5.08 -8.47 29.01
C SER A 808 -3.58 -8.31 29.32
N GLY A 809 -2.96 -7.22 28.85
CA GLY A 809 -1.59 -6.83 29.19
C GLY A 809 -1.43 -6.47 30.67
N SER A 810 -2.36 -5.72 31.26
CA SER A 810 -2.32 -5.37 32.68
C SER A 810 -2.49 -6.59 33.60
N TYR A 811 -3.35 -7.55 33.25
CA TYR A 811 -3.48 -8.83 33.95
C TYR A 811 -2.23 -9.72 33.79
N HIS A 812 -1.59 -9.70 32.61
CA HIS A 812 -0.30 -10.36 32.41
C HIS A 812 0.76 -9.80 33.36
N VAL A 813 0.92 -8.48 33.40
CA VAL A 813 1.90 -7.83 34.29
C VAL A 813 1.54 -8.06 35.76
N TYR A 814 0.25 -8.09 36.12
CA TYR A 814 -0.16 -8.45 37.47
C TYR A 814 0.27 -9.89 37.82
N GLY A 815 0.08 -10.85 36.91
CA GLY A 815 0.57 -12.21 37.09
C GLY A 815 2.09 -12.26 37.28
N GLU A 816 2.85 -11.49 36.49
CA GLU A 816 4.30 -11.37 36.61
C GLU A 816 4.76 -10.77 37.94
N ILE A 817 4.11 -9.70 38.41
CA ILE A 817 4.34 -9.13 39.74
C ILE A 817 4.14 -10.21 40.80
N LEU A 818 3.09 -11.03 40.69
CA LEU A 818 2.84 -12.11 41.64
C LEU A 818 3.89 -13.22 41.56
N MET A 819 4.42 -13.53 40.38
CA MET A 819 5.55 -14.46 40.21
C MET A 819 6.84 -13.93 40.88
N ILE A 820 7.16 -12.63 40.76
CA ILE A 820 8.33 -12.01 41.42
C ILE A 820 8.29 -12.24 42.94
N PHE A 821 7.09 -12.24 43.52
CA PHE A 821 6.86 -12.52 44.94
C PHE A 821 6.49 -13.98 45.24
N GLU A 822 6.84 -14.92 44.35
CA GLU A 822 6.64 -16.37 44.46
C GLU A 822 5.19 -16.79 44.75
N ASN A 823 4.21 -15.93 44.45
CA ASN A 823 2.79 -16.21 44.61
C ASN A 823 2.22 -16.81 43.32
N TYR A 824 2.66 -18.03 43.01
CA TYR A 824 2.30 -18.71 41.77
C TYR A 824 0.80 -19.01 41.63
N THR A 825 0.10 -19.27 42.74
CA THR A 825 -1.36 -19.49 42.72
C THR A 825 -2.11 -18.23 42.30
N GLY A 826 -1.77 -17.08 42.89
CA GLY A 826 -2.31 -15.80 42.48
C GLY A 826 -1.91 -15.42 41.05
N ALA A 827 -0.66 -15.71 40.66
CA ALA A 827 -0.19 -15.45 39.30
C ALA A 827 -1.02 -16.21 38.25
N ILE A 828 -1.28 -17.51 38.50
CA ILE A 828 -2.15 -18.34 37.66
C ILE A 828 -3.54 -17.71 37.52
N GLU A 829 -4.15 -17.22 38.60
CA GLU A 829 -5.46 -16.57 38.52
C GLU A 829 -5.45 -15.36 37.58
N GLN A 830 -4.43 -14.49 37.70
CA GLN A 830 -4.33 -13.29 36.85
C GLN A 830 -4.03 -13.63 35.39
N PHE A 831 -3.12 -14.57 35.13
CA PHE A 831 -2.88 -15.06 33.76
C PHE A 831 -4.14 -15.71 33.16
N MET A 832 -4.93 -16.43 33.96
CA MET A 832 -6.22 -17.00 33.53
C MET A 832 -7.27 -15.92 33.21
N PHE A 833 -7.20 -14.74 33.83
CA PHE A 833 -7.98 -13.58 33.39
C PHE A 833 -7.45 -13.00 32.08
N ALA A 834 -6.12 -12.88 31.93
CA ALA A 834 -5.48 -12.36 30.73
C ALA A 834 -5.83 -13.17 29.46
N ILE A 835 -5.84 -14.51 29.53
CA ILE A 835 -6.16 -15.38 28.39
C ILE A 835 -7.65 -15.38 27.98
N LYS A 836 -8.54 -14.85 28.85
CA LYS A 836 -9.98 -14.70 28.54
C LYS A 836 -10.29 -13.42 27.79
N LEU A 837 -9.34 -12.49 27.76
CA LEU A 837 -9.48 -11.19 27.13
C LEU A 837 -8.82 -11.18 25.74
N PRO A 838 -9.27 -10.31 24.82
CA PRO A 838 -8.61 -10.14 23.52
C PRO A 838 -7.13 -9.70 23.65
N PHE A 839 -6.33 -10.02 22.63
CA PHE A 839 -4.92 -9.60 22.49
C PHE A 839 -3.99 -10.06 23.62
N THR A 840 -4.20 -11.27 24.15
CA THR A 840 -3.31 -11.83 25.17
C THR A 840 -1.88 -12.01 24.64
N PRO A 841 -0.85 -11.55 25.38
CA PRO A 841 0.57 -11.84 25.07
C PRO A 841 0.86 -13.34 25.07
N ILE A 842 1.67 -13.84 24.14
CA ILE A 842 2.02 -15.27 24.01
C ILE A 842 2.76 -15.76 25.25
N GLU A 843 3.62 -14.89 25.78
CA GLU A 843 4.41 -15.05 27.00
C GLU A 843 3.52 -15.38 28.21
N THR A 844 2.24 -14.99 28.18
CA THR A 844 1.26 -15.34 29.22
C THR A 844 1.12 -16.85 29.35
N TYR A 845 1.06 -17.59 28.23
CA TYR A 845 0.94 -19.05 28.24
C TYR A 845 2.20 -19.72 28.78
N ILE A 846 3.38 -19.20 28.41
CA ILE A 846 4.67 -19.70 28.90
C ILE A 846 4.80 -19.43 30.40
N LYS A 847 4.56 -18.19 30.86
CA LYS A 847 4.58 -17.82 32.29
C LYS A 847 3.53 -18.58 33.12
N LEU A 848 2.35 -18.85 32.55
CA LEU A 848 1.34 -19.70 33.16
C LEU A 848 1.84 -21.14 33.31
N GLY A 849 2.48 -21.68 32.27
CA GLY A 849 3.13 -22.98 32.28
C GLY A 849 4.22 -23.09 33.35
N LYS A 850 5.11 -22.10 33.45
CA LYS A 850 6.11 -21.98 34.52
C LYS A 850 5.48 -21.92 35.90
N SER A 851 4.43 -21.12 36.08
CA SER A 851 3.73 -21.01 37.37
C SER A 851 3.11 -22.35 37.81
N TYR A 852 2.58 -23.15 36.87
CA TYR A 852 2.13 -24.51 37.17
C TYR A 852 3.29 -25.46 37.48
N LEU A 853 4.44 -25.31 36.80
CA LEU A 853 5.64 -26.12 37.04
C LEU A 853 6.17 -25.92 38.47
N GLU A 854 6.27 -24.66 38.92
CA GLU A 854 6.68 -24.31 40.30
C GLU A 854 5.73 -24.91 41.35
N LEU A 855 4.44 -25.02 41.03
CA LEU A 855 3.45 -25.70 41.87
C LEU A 855 3.42 -27.23 41.69
N ARG A 856 4.37 -27.82 40.96
CA ARG A 856 4.46 -29.26 40.63
C ARG A 856 3.21 -29.82 39.93
N ARG A 857 2.45 -28.98 39.24
CA ARG A 857 1.28 -29.36 38.42
C ARG A 857 1.72 -29.63 36.99
N LEU A 858 2.41 -30.76 36.81
CA LEU A 858 3.16 -31.09 35.60
C LEU A 858 2.28 -31.25 34.34
N ASP A 859 1.02 -31.66 34.47
CA ASP A 859 0.12 -31.83 33.32
C ASP A 859 -0.38 -30.48 32.80
N GLU A 860 -0.76 -29.58 33.70
CA GLU A 860 -1.16 -28.23 33.35
C GLU A 860 0.03 -27.39 32.86
N ALA A 861 1.19 -27.55 33.49
CA ALA A 861 2.43 -26.91 33.06
C ALA A 861 2.76 -27.29 31.61
N LEU A 862 2.77 -28.59 31.30
CA LEU A 862 3.03 -29.09 29.95
C LEU A 862 1.99 -28.54 28.96
N LYS A 863 0.70 -28.62 29.30
CA LYS A 863 -0.38 -28.11 28.45
C LYS A 863 -0.19 -26.65 28.06
N TYR A 864 0.10 -25.76 29.01
CA TYR A 864 0.20 -24.33 28.71
C TYR A 864 1.53 -23.95 28.06
N LEU A 865 2.62 -24.67 28.34
CA LEU A 865 3.88 -24.53 27.60
C LEU A 865 3.74 -24.99 26.14
N GLU A 866 3.03 -26.10 25.90
CA GLU A 866 2.73 -26.57 24.54
C GLU A 866 1.83 -25.59 23.79
N ILE A 867 0.82 -25.01 24.44
CA ILE A 867 -0.01 -23.94 23.85
C ILE A 867 0.85 -22.72 23.55
N GLY A 868 1.71 -22.28 24.48
CA GLY A 868 2.61 -21.15 24.27
C GLY A 868 3.57 -21.37 23.11
N LYS A 869 4.18 -22.56 23.04
CA LYS A 869 5.03 -23.00 21.93
C LYS A 869 4.26 -23.03 20.62
N TYR A 870 3.07 -23.63 20.61
CA TYR A 870 2.20 -23.70 19.43
C TYR A 870 1.81 -22.29 18.95
N GLU A 871 1.37 -21.40 19.84
CA GLU A 871 1.06 -20.01 19.48
C GLU A 871 2.30 -19.26 18.97
N ALA A 872 3.47 -19.46 19.58
CA ALA A 872 4.74 -18.90 19.13
C ALA A 872 5.19 -19.43 17.75
N GLN A 873 4.87 -20.69 17.45
CA GLN A 873 5.13 -21.34 16.16
C GLN A 873 4.13 -20.91 15.07
N HIS A 874 2.86 -20.73 15.43
CA HIS A 874 1.76 -20.51 14.47
C HIS A 874 1.33 -19.06 14.28
N ARG A 875 1.90 -18.12 15.04
CA ARG A 875 1.71 -16.67 14.81
C ARG A 875 2.69 -16.07 13.80
N VAL A 876 3.34 -16.86 12.96
CA VAL A 876 3.96 -16.39 11.70
C VAL A 876 3.62 -17.34 10.56
N LYS A 877 3.14 -16.83 9.41
CA LYS A 877 3.03 -17.58 8.14
C LYS A 877 3.44 -16.72 6.95
N LYS A 878 4.25 -17.26 6.04
CA LYS A 878 4.41 -16.75 4.65
C LYS A 878 4.46 -17.89 3.64
N THR A 879 3.70 -17.80 2.54
CA THR A 879 3.79 -18.72 1.39
C THR A 879 4.83 -18.24 0.36
N ILE A 880 5.68 -19.14 -0.12
CA ILE A 880 6.80 -18.92 -1.05
C ILE A 880 6.66 -19.88 -2.23
N LEU A 881 6.59 -19.36 -3.46
CA LEU A 881 6.70 -20.15 -4.68
C LEU A 881 8.15 -20.16 -5.18
N THR A 882 8.75 -21.33 -5.39
CA THR A 882 10.12 -21.47 -5.93
C THR A 882 10.18 -21.09 -7.41
N LYS A 883 11.39 -21.06 -8.01
CA LYS A 883 11.61 -20.79 -9.46
C LYS A 883 10.82 -21.71 -10.41
N GLU A 884 10.23 -22.79 -9.90
CA GLU A 884 9.47 -23.81 -10.63
C GLU A 884 7.95 -23.78 -10.35
N ASN A 885 7.44 -22.75 -9.66
CA ASN A 885 6.04 -22.67 -9.22
C ASN A 885 5.58 -23.82 -8.29
N VAL A 886 6.38 -24.16 -7.27
CA VAL A 886 5.94 -24.95 -6.09
C VAL A 886 5.73 -24.04 -4.87
N GLU A 887 4.52 -24.01 -4.27
CA GLU A 887 4.19 -23.27 -3.04
C GLU A 887 4.74 -23.95 -1.78
N ILE A 888 5.37 -23.18 -0.90
CA ILE A 888 5.91 -23.59 0.40
C ILE A 888 5.56 -22.52 1.44
N GLU A 889 4.77 -22.83 2.46
CA GLU A 889 4.60 -21.97 3.65
C GLU A 889 5.86 -22.06 4.54
N GLN A 890 6.39 -20.94 5.01
CA GLN A 890 7.55 -20.89 5.89
C GLN A 890 7.35 -19.89 7.04
N ASP A 891 7.51 -20.40 8.26
CA ASP A 891 7.31 -19.70 9.53
C ASP A 891 8.64 -19.09 10.01
N TYR A 892 8.61 -17.92 10.66
CA TYR A 892 9.74 -17.40 11.43
C TYR A 892 9.48 -17.61 12.92
N PRO A 893 10.44 -18.15 13.70
CA PRO A 893 10.17 -18.47 15.09
C PRO A 893 10.32 -17.22 15.95
N GLN A 894 9.47 -17.02 16.96
CA GLN A 894 9.90 -16.38 18.21
C GLN A 894 10.90 -17.34 18.87
N VAL A 895 12.11 -17.42 18.29
CA VAL A 895 13.11 -18.46 18.57
C VAL A 895 13.34 -18.57 20.06
N GLU A 896 13.53 -17.44 20.73
CA GLU A 896 13.77 -17.40 22.18
C GLU A 896 12.59 -17.95 23.00
N LEU A 897 11.34 -17.64 22.63
CA LEU A 897 10.16 -18.12 23.35
C LEU A 897 9.87 -19.60 23.06
N ILE A 898 10.21 -20.07 21.86
CA ILE A 898 10.12 -21.49 21.50
C ILE A 898 11.20 -22.28 22.22
N GLU A 899 12.45 -21.83 22.20
CA GLU A 899 13.59 -22.42 22.92
C GLU A 899 13.31 -22.42 24.43
N GLU A 900 12.75 -21.33 24.96
CA GLU A 900 12.35 -21.24 26.36
C GLU A 900 11.25 -22.26 26.68
N ALA A 901 10.18 -22.32 25.88
CA ALA A 901 9.11 -23.29 26.10
C ALA A 901 9.62 -24.73 25.98
N GLU A 902 10.48 -25.03 25.01
CA GLU A 902 11.11 -26.34 24.82
C GLU A 902 11.96 -26.74 26.01
N LYS A 903 12.80 -25.84 26.53
CA LYS A 903 13.60 -26.07 27.72
C LYS A 903 12.76 -26.54 28.90
N TYR A 904 11.63 -25.89 29.17
CA TYR A 904 10.74 -26.27 30.29
C TYR A 904 9.91 -27.53 29.99
N ILE A 905 9.54 -27.77 28.73
CA ILE A 905 8.87 -29.01 28.31
C ILE A 905 9.81 -30.20 28.56
N ASP A 906 11.07 -30.10 28.15
CA ASP A 906 12.08 -31.15 28.36
C ASP A 906 12.34 -31.40 29.85
N GLU A 907 12.41 -30.35 30.66
CA GLU A 907 12.49 -30.46 32.12
C GLU A 907 11.29 -31.24 32.69
N ILE A 908 10.07 -30.92 32.27
CA ILE A 908 8.85 -31.63 32.70
C ILE A 908 8.86 -33.09 32.26
N ILE A 909 9.30 -33.38 31.03
CA ILE A 909 9.41 -34.75 30.53
C ILE A 909 10.42 -35.53 31.37
N SER A 910 11.58 -34.97 31.67
CA SER A 910 12.57 -35.58 32.56
C SER A 910 12.00 -35.86 33.95
N LEU A 911 11.28 -34.90 34.55
CA LEU A 911 10.61 -35.08 35.85
C LEU A 911 9.51 -36.15 35.79
N LYS A 912 8.76 -36.25 34.68
CA LYS A 912 7.77 -37.31 34.46
C LYS A 912 8.42 -38.68 34.25
N GLU A 913 9.57 -38.73 33.59
CA GLU A 913 10.35 -39.95 33.41
C GLU A 913 11.03 -40.41 34.71
N GLU A 914 11.51 -39.51 35.55
CA GLU A 914 12.02 -39.83 36.89
C GLU A 914 10.91 -40.38 37.80
N THR A 915 9.73 -39.76 37.77
CA THR A 915 8.54 -40.26 38.50
C THR A 915 7.96 -41.56 37.92
N GLN A 916 8.19 -41.85 36.63
CA GLN A 916 7.87 -43.15 36.01
C GLN A 916 8.96 -44.21 36.23
N LYS A 917 10.24 -43.84 36.29
CA LYS A 917 11.37 -44.73 36.61
C LYS A 917 11.33 -45.20 38.06
N SER A 918 10.71 -44.43 38.96
CA SER A 918 10.28 -44.94 40.27
C SER A 918 8.99 -45.76 40.16
N SER A 919 8.92 -46.74 39.24
CA SER A 919 7.79 -47.66 39.17
C SER A 919 7.81 -48.57 40.41
N VAL A 920 7.20 -48.09 41.48
CA VAL A 920 7.02 -48.82 42.72
C VAL A 920 5.91 -49.85 42.51
N TYR A 921 6.23 -51.12 42.70
CA TYR A 921 5.28 -52.22 42.68
C TYR A 921 4.93 -52.62 44.10
N TYR A 922 3.65 -52.80 44.35
CA TYR A 922 3.12 -53.20 45.64
C TYR A 922 2.67 -54.65 45.56
N THR A 923 2.95 -55.41 46.61
CA THR A 923 2.23 -56.65 46.93
C THR A 923 1.35 -56.39 48.12
N PHE A 924 0.10 -56.84 48.12
CA PHE A 924 -0.84 -56.56 49.20
C PHE A 924 -1.60 -57.80 49.66
N LEU A 925 -2.11 -57.78 50.89
CA LEU A 925 -3.00 -58.79 51.48
C LEU A 925 -4.25 -58.10 52.05
N LEU A 926 -5.41 -58.55 51.63
CA LEU A 926 -6.72 -58.06 52.04
C LEU A 926 -7.45 -59.09 52.89
N LEU A 927 -8.20 -58.60 53.88
CA LEU A 927 -9.25 -59.36 54.55
C LEU A 927 -10.59 -59.07 53.89
N LEU A 928 -11.23 -60.12 53.42
CA LEU A 928 -12.58 -60.11 52.89
C LEU A 928 -13.53 -60.71 53.93
N LYS A 929 -14.52 -59.94 54.38
CA LYS A 929 -15.58 -60.46 55.26
C LYS A 929 -16.86 -60.62 54.45
N SER A 930 -17.40 -61.83 54.38
CA SER A 930 -18.67 -62.11 53.70
C SER A 930 -19.84 -61.54 54.50
N LYS A 931 -21.00 -61.36 53.84
CA LYS A 931 -22.26 -60.98 54.51
C LYS A 931 -22.69 -61.97 55.58
N ASN A 932 -22.24 -63.22 55.50
CA ASN A 932 -22.54 -64.29 56.45
C ASN A 932 -21.51 -64.37 57.60
N GLY A 933 -20.53 -63.46 57.63
CA GLY A 933 -19.52 -63.37 58.70
C GLY A 933 -18.22 -64.13 58.44
N GLU A 934 -18.15 -64.97 57.41
CA GLU A 934 -16.95 -65.72 57.04
C GLU A 934 -15.82 -64.77 56.60
N LYS A 935 -14.61 -65.06 57.07
CA LYS A 935 -13.39 -64.32 56.71
C LYS A 935 -12.62 -65.10 55.66
N SER A 936 -12.03 -64.40 54.71
CA SER A 936 -11.04 -65.00 53.79
C SER A 936 -10.01 -63.96 53.36
N TYR A 937 -8.83 -64.44 52.99
CA TYR A 937 -7.73 -63.58 52.57
C TYR A 937 -7.63 -63.51 51.04
N TYR A 938 -7.21 -62.36 50.52
CA TYR A 938 -6.96 -62.14 49.10
C TYR A 938 -5.67 -61.36 48.92
N THR A 939 -4.74 -61.90 48.14
CA THR A 939 -3.48 -61.22 47.81
C THR A 939 -3.41 -60.83 46.33
N GLY A 940 -2.59 -59.84 46.02
CA GLY A 940 -2.29 -59.45 44.66
C GLY A 940 -1.11 -58.49 44.60
N HIS A 941 -0.75 -58.09 43.38
CA HIS A 941 0.28 -57.09 43.13
C HIS A 941 -0.24 -55.99 42.19
N THR A 942 0.34 -54.80 42.24
CA THR A 942 -0.06 -53.64 41.43
C THR A 942 1.04 -52.58 41.45
N ASN A 943 1.16 -51.76 40.41
CA ASN A 943 2.02 -50.56 40.42
C ASN A 943 1.29 -49.31 40.95
N ASN A 944 0.03 -49.46 41.36
CA ASN A 944 -0.76 -48.41 42.00
C ASN A 944 -1.76 -49.03 43.00
N LEU A 945 -1.39 -49.03 44.28
CA LEU A 945 -2.17 -49.68 45.35
C LEU A 945 -3.54 -49.03 45.57
N TYR A 946 -3.58 -47.70 45.60
CA TYR A 946 -4.82 -46.95 45.83
C TYR A 946 -5.88 -47.20 44.75
N ARG A 947 -5.50 -47.11 43.48
CA ARG A 947 -6.39 -47.40 42.35
C ARG A 947 -6.92 -48.83 42.41
N ARG A 948 -6.05 -49.80 42.69
CA ARG A 948 -6.43 -51.22 42.74
C ARG A 948 -7.40 -51.53 43.88
N LEU A 949 -7.22 -50.94 45.05
CA LEU A 949 -8.16 -51.07 46.18
C LEU A 949 -9.54 -50.51 45.84
N ASN A 950 -9.61 -49.37 45.14
CA ASN A 950 -10.87 -48.79 44.69
C ASN A 950 -11.58 -49.64 43.64
N GLU A 951 -10.84 -50.27 42.71
CA GLU A 951 -11.39 -51.23 41.75
C GLU A 951 -11.96 -52.47 42.46
N ILE A 952 -11.21 -53.04 43.42
CA ILE A 952 -11.62 -54.22 44.20
C ILE A 952 -12.87 -53.92 45.06
N ARG A 953 -12.99 -52.72 45.62
CA ARG A 953 -14.21 -52.31 46.36
C ARG A 953 -15.44 -52.22 45.46
N LYS A 954 -15.28 -51.76 44.21
CA LYS A 954 -16.37 -51.68 43.22
C LYS A 954 -16.73 -53.05 42.65
N ARG A 955 -15.74 -53.93 42.47
CA ARG A 955 -15.89 -55.28 41.93
C ARG A 955 -15.08 -56.27 42.77
N PRO A 956 -15.65 -56.77 43.88
CA PRO A 956 -14.94 -57.67 44.79
C PRO A 956 -14.58 -58.99 44.09
N PRO A 957 -13.43 -59.61 44.44
CA PRO A 957 -12.98 -60.87 43.83
C PRO A 957 -13.87 -62.07 44.19
N LYS A 958 -14.73 -61.94 45.21
CA LYS A 958 -15.74 -62.94 45.60
C LYS A 958 -17.13 -62.31 45.65
N LYS A 959 -18.16 -63.10 45.37
CA LYS A 959 -19.57 -62.67 45.55
C LYS A 959 -19.90 -62.58 47.05
N ASN A 960 -20.87 -61.74 47.41
CA ASN A 960 -21.39 -61.58 48.78
C ASN A 960 -20.40 -61.07 49.84
N ILE A 961 -19.47 -60.19 49.46
CA ILE A 961 -18.57 -59.50 50.41
C ILE A 961 -19.28 -58.30 51.06
N ALA A 962 -19.18 -58.19 52.38
CA ALA A 962 -19.70 -57.08 53.19
C ALA A 962 -18.65 -56.00 53.45
N SER A 963 -17.38 -56.38 53.67
CA SER A 963 -16.30 -55.43 53.88
C SER A 963 -14.95 -55.95 53.39
N ILE A 964 -14.06 -55.01 53.03
CA ILE A 964 -12.71 -55.25 52.52
C ILE A 964 -11.75 -54.36 53.31
N LYS A 965 -10.79 -54.97 54.01
CA LYS A 965 -9.74 -54.26 54.77
C LYS A 965 -8.37 -54.62 54.21
N LEU A 966 -7.53 -53.63 53.95
CA LEU A 966 -6.10 -53.86 53.66
C LEU A 966 -5.41 -54.22 54.99
N LEU A 967 -4.72 -55.35 55.03
CA LEU A 967 -4.00 -55.81 56.23
C LEU A 967 -2.49 -55.69 56.10
N TYR A 968 -1.95 -55.80 54.89
CA TYR A 968 -0.50 -55.80 54.65
C TYR A 968 -0.18 -55.30 53.25
N PHE A 969 0.96 -54.63 53.10
CA PHE A 969 1.60 -54.44 51.79
C PHE A 969 3.13 -54.38 51.87
N ASP A 970 3.79 -54.77 50.78
CA ASP A 970 5.21 -54.62 50.51
C ASP A 970 5.43 -53.70 49.31
N ILE A 971 6.61 -53.09 49.26
CA ILE A 971 7.06 -52.16 48.22
C ILE A 971 8.28 -52.77 47.52
N PHE A 972 8.27 -52.79 46.19
CA PHE A 972 9.33 -53.32 45.34
C PHE A 972 9.67 -52.33 44.23
N SER A 973 10.94 -52.31 43.82
CA SER A 973 11.39 -51.58 42.63
C SER A 973 11.17 -52.38 41.33
N SER A 974 10.90 -53.69 41.44
CA SER A 974 10.68 -54.59 40.31
C SER A 974 9.31 -55.27 40.34
N ARG A 975 8.65 -55.30 39.18
CA ARG A 975 7.37 -56.02 39.01
C ARG A 975 7.49 -57.51 39.33
N LYS A 976 8.62 -58.10 38.97
CA LYS A 976 8.86 -59.54 39.15
C LYS A 976 8.92 -59.90 40.63
N GLU A 977 9.64 -59.11 41.43
CA GLU A 977 9.74 -59.30 42.88
C GLU A 977 8.37 -59.16 43.57
N ALA A 978 7.57 -58.16 43.17
CA ALA A 978 6.20 -58.04 43.67
C ALA A 978 5.33 -59.26 43.30
N ILE A 979 5.43 -59.75 42.06
CA ILE A 979 4.70 -60.95 41.63
C ILE A 979 5.13 -62.17 42.45
N ASP A 980 6.44 -62.36 42.63
CA ASP A 980 6.98 -63.53 43.33
C ASP A 980 6.61 -63.49 44.82
N ARG A 981 6.67 -62.32 45.47
CA ARG A 981 6.16 -62.12 46.83
C ARG A 981 4.66 -62.39 46.95
N SER A 982 3.86 -61.96 45.96
CA SER A 982 2.41 -62.21 45.98
C SER A 982 2.10 -63.71 45.91
N LYS A 983 2.85 -64.47 45.10
CA LYS A 983 2.72 -65.94 45.02
C LYS A 983 3.17 -66.64 46.30
N GLU A 984 4.22 -66.13 46.96
CA GLU A 984 4.68 -66.63 48.25
C GLU A 984 3.59 -66.45 49.31
N ILE A 985 3.04 -65.24 49.45
CA ILE A 985 1.96 -64.92 50.40
C ILE A 985 0.72 -65.78 50.11
N ASP A 986 0.38 -66.03 48.85
CA ASP A 986 -0.80 -66.84 48.51
C ASP A 986 -0.71 -68.26 49.08
N LYS A 987 0.50 -68.84 49.08
CA LYS A 987 0.80 -70.21 49.57
C LYS A 987 0.87 -70.34 51.09
N LEU A 988 1.00 -69.24 51.83
CA LEU A 988 1.04 -69.27 53.29
C LEU A 988 -0.29 -69.78 53.87
N SER A 989 -0.20 -70.54 54.95
CA SER A 989 -1.32 -70.94 55.80
C SER A 989 -1.96 -69.72 56.48
N GLU A 990 -3.17 -69.88 57.05
CA GLU A 990 -3.83 -68.78 57.75
C GLU A 990 -3.03 -68.30 58.98
N GLN A 991 -2.36 -69.21 59.69
CA GLN A 991 -1.50 -68.87 60.83
C GLN A 991 -0.29 -68.04 60.39
N GLU A 992 0.40 -68.45 59.33
CA GLU A 992 1.54 -67.72 58.77
C GLU A 992 1.14 -66.35 58.20
N LYS A 993 -0.06 -66.22 57.62
CA LYS A 993 -0.60 -64.93 57.18
C LYS A 993 -0.86 -63.99 58.36
N VAL A 994 -1.36 -64.51 59.48
CA VAL A 994 -1.58 -63.72 60.71
C VAL A 994 -0.26 -63.27 61.31
N GLU A 995 0.76 -64.14 61.36
CA GLU A 995 2.11 -63.76 61.79
C GLU A 995 2.73 -62.68 60.90
N LEU A 996 2.56 -62.78 59.59
CA LEU A 996 3.02 -61.76 58.63
C LEU A 996 2.40 -60.38 58.88
N ILE A 997 1.11 -60.35 59.26
CA ILE A 997 0.39 -59.12 59.59
C ILE A 997 0.92 -58.55 60.92
N ASN A 998 1.01 -59.39 61.95
CA ASN A 998 1.43 -58.98 63.29
C ASN A 998 2.90 -58.52 63.34
N PHE A 999 3.79 -59.10 62.52
CA PHE A 999 5.20 -58.69 62.43
C PHE A 999 5.39 -57.24 61.95
N ARG A 1000 4.39 -56.65 61.27
CA ARG A 1000 4.47 -55.29 60.72
C ARG A 1000 3.56 -54.26 61.38
N GLU A 1001 2.73 -54.64 62.34
CA GLU A 1001 1.96 -53.65 63.15
C GLU A 1001 2.88 -52.69 63.93
N ASP A 1002 4.14 -53.05 64.19
CA ASP A 1002 5.14 -52.15 64.80
C ASP A 1002 5.75 -51.12 63.82
N SER A 1003 5.39 -51.17 62.53
CA SER A 1003 6.01 -50.36 61.45
C SER A 1003 5.03 -49.60 60.56
N ILE A 1004 3.72 -49.68 60.84
CA ILE A 1004 2.63 -48.95 60.17
C ILE A 1004 2.18 -47.82 61.08
#